data_AF-A0A8C4STJ9-F1
#
_entry.id   AF-A0A8C4STJ9-F1
#
_cell.length_a   1.000
_cell.length_b   1.000
_cell.length_c   1.000
_cell.angle_alpha   90.00
_cell.angle_beta   90.00
_cell.angle_gamma   90.00
#
_symmetry.space_group_name_H-M   'P 1'
#
loop_
_entity.id
_entity.type
_entity.pdbx_description
1 polymer ?
#
loop_
_entity_poly.entity_id
_entity_poly.type
_entity_poly.pdbx_seq_one_letter_code
_entity_poly.pdbx_strand_id
1 'polypeptide(L)'
;MQTPHREDLGSEPGLILQHFNVSPEEYTVIFTSGCTAAIKLVAESFPWIPTSNDGPGSLFCYLTDNHTSVVGIRGLLSQLGVSVLPVNPKDVWYLEQDSQSMIKDEEDCRAPHLLCYPAQSNFSGTKYPLNYIHALQAQKLHPFNRTPGQWFTILDAASFVSCSHLDLRAYPADFVTISFYKIFGFPSGLGALLVHNDCGKILKKNYFGGGTAAAYLPKEDFFIPKPSLSDRFEDGTVSFLDIIALNHGFNSLEKLTGGMQNIQRHTFGLARYAYVILAALQHANGKPVVRIYSDTEFEDPSTQGAIINFNILDDNGNIIGYSQVDKLASLHNIHLRTGCFCNMGACQLHLGISNQGIKKNQQAGHICGDNIDIVDGQPTGSVRISFGYMSTFEDVQTFLKFIVESFAKSPIRVDEAILLTCSITGTDDETSGLASSFSCKVHVGTLPDTPRSRQRQTANSITGSHQNASYESTVTSWPVGPSGLKYDRSWMVVNLNGVCLSQKQEPQLCQIIPHINLRESTLTLRAPGMNAFTIPLDGISDVLGDEVFQSKVCGDRVKAQDCGDEVASWLSLFLGRQCRLLKQCRDFARSAWKTRQSASQPAHLSLANEAQYLLINRASVLHLQHEISKRNECTPGQTPSMEQLIARFRANFVIQGVEPFEEDKWTDVKIGETSFQVVGQCTRCQMICIDQSSGTKNQELLQSLSSCRDGKVKSFL
;
A
#
# COMPACT_ATOMS: atom_id res chain seq x y z
N MET A 1 33.17 25.80 6.05
CA MET A 1 31.76 26.19 6.29
C MET A 1 31.44 25.82 7.72
N GLN A 2 31.23 26.81 8.61
CA GLN A 2 30.66 26.54 9.93
C GLN A 2 29.17 26.25 9.74
N THR A 3 28.70 25.14 10.29
CA THR A 3 27.28 24.82 10.38
C THR A 3 26.62 25.85 11.30
N PRO A 4 25.50 26.49 10.90
CA PRO A 4 24.79 27.42 11.77
C PRO A 4 24.36 26.77 13.08
N HIS A 5 24.43 27.49 14.20
CA HIS A 5 23.94 26.99 15.49
C HIS A 5 22.41 26.95 15.47
N ARG A 6 21.83 26.10 16.34
CA ARG A 6 20.37 25.92 16.45
C ARG A 6 19.61 27.23 16.68
N GLU A 7 20.23 28.15 17.42
CA GLU A 7 19.72 29.50 17.72
C GLU A 7 19.69 30.41 16.48
N ASP A 8 20.52 30.15 15.47
CA ASP A 8 20.60 30.94 14.23
C ASP A 8 19.56 30.54 13.17
N LEU A 9 18.87 29.40 13.36
CA LEU A 9 18.03 28.77 12.32
C LEU A 9 16.57 29.28 12.30
N GLY A 10 16.18 30.24 13.13
CA GLY A 10 14.86 30.92 13.08
C GLY A 10 13.62 30.00 13.20
N SER A 11 13.83 28.72 13.49
CA SER A 11 12.81 27.69 13.72
C SER A 11 12.91 27.30 15.18
N GLU A 12 12.35 28.15 16.03
CA GLU A 12 12.33 27.88 17.45
C GLU A 12 11.53 26.58 17.68
N PRO A 13 12.07 25.59 18.41
CA PRO A 13 11.30 24.51 19.00
C PRO A 13 10.00 24.98 19.67
N GLY A 14 9.91 26.26 20.02
CA GLY A 14 8.72 26.98 20.45
C GLY A 14 7.45 26.69 19.66
N LEU A 15 7.45 26.68 18.31
CA LEU A 15 6.21 26.40 17.55
C LEU A 15 5.74 24.95 17.71
N ILE A 16 6.69 24.00 17.78
CA ILE A 16 6.38 22.58 18.02
C ILE A 16 5.81 22.41 19.43
N LEU A 17 6.46 22.99 20.44
CA LEU A 17 6.03 22.89 21.83
C LEU A 17 4.69 23.60 22.06
N GLN A 18 4.49 24.77 21.45
CA GLN A 18 3.22 25.51 21.47
C GLN A 18 2.08 24.68 20.87
N HIS A 19 2.32 23.97 19.77
CA HIS A 19 1.32 23.08 19.17
C HIS A 19 0.85 21.98 20.14
N PHE A 20 1.71 21.56 21.06
CA PHE A 20 1.41 20.58 22.11
C PHE A 20 1.08 21.20 23.47
N ASN A 21 0.84 22.52 23.52
CA ASN A 21 0.48 23.29 24.72
C ASN A 21 1.52 23.26 25.85
N VAL A 22 2.82 23.19 25.53
CA VAL A 22 3.92 23.17 26.50
C VAL A 22 5.01 24.17 26.13
N SER A 23 5.89 24.47 27.08
CA SER A 23 7.02 25.40 26.89
C SER A 23 8.39 24.69 26.91
N PRO A 24 9.48 25.36 26.49
CA PRO A 24 10.84 24.83 26.57
C PRO A 24 11.31 24.47 28.00
N GLU A 25 10.71 25.09 29.02
CA GLU A 25 10.95 24.78 30.43
C GLU A 25 10.36 23.43 30.84
N GLU A 26 9.26 23.01 30.20
CA GLU A 26 8.56 21.74 30.47
C GLU A 26 9.12 20.61 29.60
N TYR A 27 9.37 20.87 28.30
CA TYR A 27 9.77 19.85 27.34
C TYR A 27 10.94 20.28 26.44
N THR A 28 11.81 19.33 26.12
CA THR A 28 12.84 19.47 25.10
C THR A 28 12.46 18.71 23.83
N VAL A 29 12.61 19.36 22.67
CA VAL A 29 12.50 18.72 21.35
C VAL A 29 13.86 18.20 20.90
N ILE A 30 13.92 16.91 20.53
CA ILE A 30 15.07 16.25 19.92
C ILE A 30 14.66 15.81 18.50
N PHE A 31 15.29 16.36 17.47
CA PHE A 31 14.98 16.00 16.09
C PHE A 31 15.53 14.61 15.73
N THR A 32 14.70 13.83 15.03
CA THR A 32 15.06 12.49 14.57
C THR A 32 14.58 12.27 13.14
N SER A 33 14.93 11.16 12.50
CA SER A 33 14.45 10.86 11.15
C SER A 33 12.97 10.42 11.09
N GLY A 34 12.27 10.36 12.22
CA GLY A 34 10.88 9.95 12.34
C GLY A 34 10.56 9.28 13.67
N CYS A 35 9.28 8.98 13.92
CA CYS A 35 8.82 8.29 15.12
C CYS A 35 9.61 6.99 15.42
N THR A 36 9.91 6.17 14.40
CA THR A 36 10.73 4.96 14.59
C THR A 36 12.12 5.25 15.16
N ALA A 37 12.78 6.31 14.70
CA ALA A 37 14.09 6.70 15.19
C ALA A 37 14.01 7.27 16.61
N ALA A 38 12.97 8.05 16.92
CA ALA A 38 12.68 8.53 18.27
C ALA A 38 12.47 7.37 19.26
N ILE A 39 11.63 6.40 18.92
CA ILE A 39 11.37 5.19 19.74
C ILE A 39 12.69 4.43 19.97
N LYS A 40 13.46 4.21 18.91
CA LYS A 40 14.76 3.52 18.99
C LYS A 40 15.74 4.28 19.89
N LEU A 41 15.80 5.60 19.77
CA LEU A 41 16.69 6.45 20.57
C LEU A 41 16.40 6.33 22.07
N VAL A 42 15.12 6.35 22.46
CA VAL A 42 14.72 6.11 23.86
C VAL A 42 15.17 4.71 24.28
N ALA A 43 14.87 3.68 23.48
CA ALA A 43 15.22 2.31 23.82
C ALA A 43 16.74 2.08 23.96
N GLU A 44 17.57 2.70 23.14
CA GLU A 44 19.04 2.59 23.22
C GLU A 44 19.65 3.40 24.36
N SER A 45 18.94 4.43 24.85
CA SER A 45 19.46 5.36 25.86
C SER A 45 18.83 5.16 27.23
N PHE A 46 17.77 4.36 27.35
CA PHE A 46 17.13 4.10 28.62
C PHE A 46 18.05 3.22 29.50
N PRO A 47 18.16 3.48 30.81
CA PRO A 47 19.12 2.81 31.69
C PRO A 47 18.59 1.46 32.15
N TRP A 48 18.48 0.51 31.22
CA TRP A 48 17.98 -0.82 31.50
C TRP A 48 18.84 -1.56 32.52
N ILE A 49 18.18 -2.21 33.47
CA ILE A 49 18.79 -3.14 34.42
C ILE A 49 18.47 -4.57 33.95
N PRO A 50 19.47 -5.40 33.60
CA PRO A 50 19.25 -6.80 33.27
C PRO A 50 18.63 -7.57 34.44
N THR A 51 17.82 -8.59 34.14
CA THR A 51 17.38 -9.53 35.17
C THR A 51 18.56 -10.38 35.62
N SER A 52 18.76 -10.49 36.94
CA SER A 52 19.89 -11.23 37.52
C SER A 52 19.43 -12.14 38.67
N ASN A 53 20.35 -12.94 39.20
CA ASN A 53 20.08 -13.78 40.37
C ASN A 53 19.84 -12.94 41.65
N ASP A 54 20.30 -11.69 41.66
CA ASP A 54 20.24 -10.78 42.81
C ASP A 54 18.93 -9.99 42.89
N GLY A 55 18.04 -10.10 41.90
CA GLY A 55 16.72 -9.45 41.91
C GLY A 55 16.10 -9.20 40.53
N PRO A 56 14.83 -8.74 40.50
CA PRO A 56 14.15 -8.40 39.25
C PRO A 56 14.81 -7.20 38.57
N GLY A 57 15.02 -7.30 37.25
CA GLY A 57 15.55 -6.21 36.44
C GLY A 57 14.46 -5.23 35.97
N SER A 58 14.83 -4.37 35.03
CA SER A 58 13.89 -3.50 34.32
C SER A 58 12.85 -4.31 33.54
N LEU A 59 11.64 -3.77 33.45
CA LEU A 59 10.58 -4.27 32.59
C LEU A 59 10.31 -3.31 31.44
N PHE A 60 10.20 -3.85 30.23
CA PHE A 60 9.62 -3.15 29.10
C PHE A 60 8.26 -3.74 28.76
N CYS A 61 7.22 -2.92 28.87
CA CYS A 61 5.85 -3.28 28.51
C CYS A 61 5.42 -2.51 27.27
N TYR A 62 4.67 -3.17 26.39
CA TYR A 62 4.07 -2.48 25.25
C TYR A 62 2.71 -3.08 24.90
N LEU A 63 1.79 -2.26 24.39
CA LEU A 63 0.49 -2.77 23.93
C LEU A 63 0.66 -3.59 22.65
N THR A 64 -0.05 -4.71 22.53
CA THR A 64 0.00 -5.56 21.34
C THR A 64 -0.47 -4.83 20.07
N ASP A 65 -1.21 -3.73 20.21
CA ASP A 65 -1.65 -2.84 19.12
C ASP A 65 -0.61 -1.75 18.76
N ASN A 66 0.60 -1.79 19.32
CA ASN A 66 1.65 -0.88 18.87
C ASN A 66 2.15 -1.22 17.47
N HIS A 67 2.59 -0.18 16.74
CA HIS A 67 3.29 -0.32 15.48
C HIS A 67 4.61 -1.10 15.64
N THR A 68 5.05 -1.78 14.57
CA THR A 68 6.25 -2.64 14.55
C THR A 68 7.53 -1.97 15.06
N SER A 69 7.61 -0.63 14.98
CA SER A 69 8.72 0.17 15.53
C SER A 69 8.92 -0.03 17.03
N VAL A 70 7.84 -0.22 17.80
CA VAL A 70 7.89 -0.50 19.24
C VAL A 70 8.24 -1.96 19.48
N VAL A 71 7.65 -2.88 18.71
CA VAL A 71 7.92 -4.32 18.80
C VAL A 71 9.41 -4.62 18.57
N GLY A 72 10.07 -3.85 17.71
CA GLY A 72 11.50 -3.95 17.43
C GLY A 72 12.41 -3.79 18.66
N ILE A 73 11.97 -3.09 19.71
CA ILE A 73 12.71 -2.93 20.97
C ILE A 73 13.05 -4.30 21.60
N ARG A 74 12.21 -5.31 21.41
CA ARG A 74 12.45 -6.69 21.87
C ARG A 74 13.81 -7.24 21.43
N GLY A 75 14.22 -6.92 20.20
CA GLY A 75 15.50 -7.38 19.66
C GLY A 75 16.69 -6.80 20.43
N LEU A 76 16.60 -5.52 20.81
CA LEU A 76 17.61 -4.83 21.61
C LEU A 76 17.64 -5.39 23.04
N LEU A 77 16.49 -5.47 23.68
CA LEU A 77 16.39 -5.85 25.10
C LEU A 77 16.69 -7.32 25.36
N SER A 78 16.41 -8.21 24.39
CA SER A 78 16.78 -9.62 24.48
C SER A 78 18.30 -9.81 24.58
N GLN A 79 19.11 -8.92 24.00
CA GLN A 79 20.57 -8.99 24.10
C GLN A 79 21.08 -8.48 25.45
N LEU A 80 20.31 -7.59 26.09
CA LEU A 80 20.63 -7.02 27.40
C LEU A 80 20.10 -7.86 28.57
N GLY A 81 19.39 -8.97 28.32
CA GLY A 81 18.80 -9.79 29.38
C GLY A 81 17.65 -9.09 30.12
N VAL A 82 16.96 -8.15 29.47
CA VAL A 82 15.86 -7.37 30.04
C VAL A 82 14.52 -8.02 29.70
N SER A 83 13.62 -8.09 30.68
CA SER A 83 12.31 -8.72 30.49
C SER A 83 11.38 -7.83 29.67
N VAL A 84 10.72 -8.45 28.67
CA VAL A 84 9.78 -7.76 27.78
C VAL A 84 8.40 -8.43 27.83
N LEU A 85 7.37 -7.61 28.02
CA LEU A 85 5.99 -8.06 28.26
C LEU A 85 5.02 -7.40 27.27
N PRO A 86 4.50 -8.12 26.27
CA PRO A 86 3.38 -7.64 25.47
C PRO A 86 2.09 -7.66 26.30
N VAL A 87 1.33 -6.57 26.26
CA VAL A 87 0.09 -6.39 27.02
C VAL A 87 -1.07 -6.25 26.04
N ASN A 88 -2.13 -7.04 26.20
CA ASN A 88 -3.35 -6.82 25.41
C ASN A 88 -4.01 -5.52 25.90
N PRO A 89 -4.45 -4.61 25.03
CA PRO A 89 -5.14 -3.40 25.45
C PRO A 89 -6.34 -3.63 26.39
N LYS A 90 -7.05 -4.77 26.24
CA LYS A 90 -8.19 -5.15 27.12
C LYS A 90 -7.75 -5.63 28.50
N ASP A 91 -6.50 -6.04 28.62
CA ASP A 91 -5.88 -6.51 29.86
C ASP A 91 -5.17 -5.38 30.60
N VAL A 92 -5.33 -4.11 30.18
CA VAL A 92 -4.80 -2.97 30.95
C VAL A 92 -5.73 -2.71 32.13
N TRP A 93 -5.36 -3.20 33.32
CA TRP A 93 -6.16 -3.04 34.53
C TRP A 93 -5.85 -1.73 35.27
N TYR A 94 -6.90 -1.00 35.64
CA TYR A 94 -6.84 -0.03 36.74
C TYR A 94 -6.99 -0.76 38.07
N LEU A 95 -6.21 -0.37 39.08
CA LEU A 95 -6.51 -0.80 40.43
C LEU A 95 -7.81 -0.10 40.91
N GLU A 96 -8.83 -0.89 41.26
CA GLU A 96 -9.90 -0.39 42.14
C GLU A 96 -9.28 0.04 43.48
N GLN A 97 -9.93 0.97 44.17
CA GLN A 97 -9.51 1.54 45.46
C GLN A 97 -9.48 0.53 46.62
N ASP A 98 -9.33 -0.76 46.35
CA ASP A 98 -9.28 -1.80 47.37
C ASP A 98 -7.94 -1.77 48.11
N SER A 99 -8.01 -0.92 49.12
CA SER A 99 -7.11 -0.78 50.25
C SER A 99 -7.01 -2.13 50.95
N GLN A 100 -6.00 -2.95 50.64
CA GLN A 100 -5.38 -3.93 51.56
C GLN A 100 -4.37 -4.84 50.83
N SER A 101 -3.26 -4.27 50.40
CA SER A 101 -1.90 -4.86 50.52
C SER A 101 -0.96 -3.96 49.75
N MET A 102 -0.70 -2.78 50.32
CA MET A 102 0.53 -2.08 49.97
C MET A 102 1.66 -2.99 50.44
N ILE A 103 2.34 -3.64 49.49
CA ILE A 103 3.66 -4.20 49.75
C ILE A 103 4.45 -3.01 50.29
N LYS A 104 4.85 -3.09 51.56
CA LYS A 104 5.66 -2.06 52.20
C LYS A 104 6.83 -1.75 51.27
N ASP A 105 7.00 -0.47 50.97
CA ASP A 105 8.17 0.06 50.29
C ASP A 105 9.43 -0.57 50.89
N GLU A 106 10.03 -1.53 50.20
CA GLU A 106 11.46 -1.68 50.28
C GLU A 106 12.01 -0.49 49.51
N GLU A 107 12.47 0.53 50.23
CA GLU A 107 13.09 1.78 49.72
C GLU A 107 14.24 1.54 48.70
N ASP A 108 14.62 0.28 48.46
CA ASP A 108 15.73 -0.14 47.62
C ASP A 108 15.37 -0.52 46.17
N CYS A 109 14.11 -0.78 45.80
CA CYS A 109 13.79 -1.23 44.43
C CYS A 109 13.47 -0.06 43.47
N ARG A 110 14.53 0.64 43.01
CA ARG A 110 14.46 1.78 42.06
C ARG A 110 14.56 1.40 40.58
N ALA A 111 14.28 0.16 40.20
CA ALA A 111 14.47 -0.28 38.82
C ALA A 111 13.59 0.56 37.86
N PRO A 112 14.17 1.14 36.79
CA PRO A 112 13.40 1.92 35.83
C PRO A 112 12.65 0.95 34.90
N HIS A 113 11.36 1.20 34.72
CA HIS A 113 10.45 0.43 33.88
C HIS A 113 9.86 1.34 32.81
N LEU A 114 9.51 0.78 31.67
CA LEU A 114 9.06 1.56 30.53
C LEU A 114 7.82 0.93 29.91
N LEU A 115 6.73 1.69 29.86
CA LEU A 115 5.51 1.35 29.12
C LEU A 115 5.48 2.13 27.81
N CYS A 116 5.33 1.46 26.68
CA CYS A 116 5.03 2.10 25.41
C CYS A 116 3.62 1.75 24.94
N TYR A 117 2.82 2.74 24.56
CA TYR A 117 1.50 2.49 23.98
C TYR A 117 1.17 3.53 22.90
N PRO A 118 0.34 3.17 21.90
CA PRO A 118 -0.05 4.12 20.88
C PRO A 118 -1.16 5.01 21.43
N ALA A 119 -1.12 6.30 21.16
CA ALA A 119 -2.26 7.18 21.48
C ALA A 119 -3.48 6.85 20.57
N GLN A 120 -3.22 6.35 19.37
CA GLN A 120 -4.24 5.87 18.43
C GLN A 120 -3.71 4.65 17.66
N SER A 121 -4.53 3.60 17.54
CA SER A 121 -4.24 2.47 16.66
C SER A 121 -4.11 2.94 15.22
N ASN A 122 -3.01 2.57 14.57
CA ASN A 122 -2.84 2.77 13.13
C ASN A 122 -3.56 1.69 12.29
N PHE A 123 -4.17 0.70 12.96
CA PHE A 123 -4.95 -0.38 12.36
C PHE A 123 -6.44 -0.06 12.39
N SER A 124 -7.06 0.07 13.58
CA SER A 124 -8.50 0.25 13.76
C SER A 124 -8.93 1.72 13.89
N GLY A 125 -7.99 2.62 14.19
CA GLY A 125 -8.31 4.02 14.52
C GLY A 125 -8.75 4.25 15.96
N THR A 126 -8.89 3.20 16.78
CA THR A 126 -9.22 3.30 18.20
C THR A 126 -8.21 4.18 18.93
N LYS A 127 -8.70 5.10 19.77
CA LYS A 127 -7.87 5.97 20.62
C LYS A 127 -7.80 5.41 22.02
N TYR A 128 -6.58 5.30 22.54
CA TYR A 128 -6.35 4.81 23.89
C TYR A 128 -6.40 5.95 24.91
N PRO A 129 -6.90 5.71 26.14
CA PRO A 129 -6.98 6.75 27.15
C PRO A 129 -5.62 7.40 27.44
N LEU A 130 -5.51 8.71 27.23
CA LEU A 130 -4.32 9.46 27.63
C LEU A 130 -4.14 9.48 29.15
N ASN A 131 -5.22 9.28 29.91
CA ASN A 131 -5.17 9.11 31.37
C ASN A 131 -4.32 7.92 31.86
N TYR A 132 -3.93 6.99 30.99
CA TYR A 132 -2.93 5.98 31.34
C TYR A 132 -1.61 6.60 31.81
N ILE A 133 -1.23 7.77 31.29
CA ILE A 133 -0.04 8.52 31.73
C ILE A 133 -0.14 8.86 33.22
N HIS A 134 -1.21 9.55 33.62
CA HIS A 134 -1.44 9.90 35.03
C HIS A 134 -1.57 8.67 35.92
N ALA A 135 -2.27 7.64 35.46
CA ALA A 135 -2.46 6.43 36.24
C ALA A 135 -1.13 5.69 36.45
N LEU A 136 -0.24 5.66 35.45
CA LEU A 136 1.09 5.07 35.58
C LEU A 136 1.98 5.89 36.52
N GLN A 137 2.01 7.22 36.36
CA GLN A 137 2.79 8.13 37.21
C GLN A 137 2.33 8.09 38.68
N ALA A 138 1.02 7.94 38.91
CA ALA A 138 0.43 7.80 40.24
C ALA A 138 0.50 6.36 40.79
N GLN A 139 1.16 5.42 40.10
CA GLN A 139 1.23 4.00 40.45
C GLN A 139 -0.15 3.34 40.66
N LYS A 140 -1.16 3.80 39.92
CA LYS A 140 -2.53 3.25 39.88
C LYS A 140 -2.75 2.28 38.71
N LEU A 141 -1.86 2.32 37.73
CA LEU A 141 -1.84 1.43 36.57
C LEU A 141 -0.54 0.63 36.61
N HIS A 142 -0.66 -0.70 36.60
CA HIS A 142 0.47 -1.61 36.49
C HIS A 142 0.26 -2.51 35.28
N PRO A 143 1.10 -2.40 34.24
CA PRO A 143 0.99 -3.27 33.06
C PRO A 143 1.20 -4.75 33.36
N PHE A 144 1.83 -5.07 34.50
CA PHE A 144 2.08 -6.44 34.95
C PHE A 144 2.28 -6.54 36.48
N ASN A 145 1.59 -7.50 37.14
CA ASN A 145 1.83 -8.02 38.49
C ASN A 145 2.27 -7.04 39.61
N ARG A 146 1.78 -5.79 39.59
CA ARG A 146 2.17 -4.74 40.57
C ARG A 146 3.68 -4.66 40.80
N THR A 147 4.49 -4.82 39.73
CA THR A 147 5.95 -4.82 39.87
C THR A 147 6.43 -3.48 40.43
N PRO A 148 7.15 -3.49 41.58
CA PRO A 148 7.69 -2.27 42.17
C PRO A 148 8.80 -1.71 41.28
N GLY A 149 8.85 -0.39 41.15
CA GLY A 149 9.83 0.30 40.31
C GLY A 149 9.32 1.64 39.82
N GLN A 150 10.21 2.41 39.19
CA GLN A 150 9.86 3.70 38.62
C GLN A 150 9.40 3.53 37.17
N TRP A 151 8.13 3.80 36.89
CA TRP A 151 7.55 3.67 35.56
C TRP A 151 7.65 4.95 34.73
N PHE A 152 8.03 4.80 33.48
CA PHE A 152 8.09 5.84 32.45
C PHE A 152 7.21 5.48 31.27
N THR A 153 6.75 6.49 30.52
CA THR A 153 5.85 6.32 29.37
C THR A 153 6.49 6.77 28.07
N ILE A 154 6.45 5.91 27.04
CA ILE A 154 6.55 6.33 25.64
C ILE A 154 5.14 6.38 25.05
N LEU A 155 4.67 7.59 24.75
CA LEU A 155 3.45 7.79 23.97
C LEU A 155 3.79 7.79 22.47
N ASP A 156 3.44 6.71 21.77
CA ASP A 156 3.49 6.69 20.30
C ASP A 156 2.31 7.50 19.75
N ALA A 157 2.57 8.79 19.53
CA ALA A 157 1.59 9.77 19.11
C ALA A 157 1.47 9.88 17.58
N ALA A 158 2.27 9.14 16.81
CA ALA A 158 2.44 9.39 15.38
C ALA A 158 1.17 9.21 14.53
N SER A 159 0.26 8.31 14.90
CA SER A 159 -1.06 8.21 14.25
C SER A 159 -2.04 9.24 14.81
N PHE A 160 -1.99 9.51 16.11
CA PHE A 160 -2.95 10.36 16.83
C PHE A 160 -2.85 11.83 16.38
N VAL A 161 -1.65 12.40 16.38
CA VAL A 161 -1.42 13.83 16.09
C VAL A 161 -1.61 14.19 14.61
N SER A 162 -1.86 13.20 13.75
CA SER A 162 -2.21 13.46 12.35
C SER A 162 -3.56 14.15 12.20
N CYS A 163 -4.51 13.85 13.11
CA CYS A 163 -5.89 14.33 13.03
C CYS A 163 -6.50 14.64 14.41
N SER A 164 -5.74 14.58 15.50
CA SER A 164 -6.25 14.77 16.87
C SER A 164 -5.39 15.76 17.64
N HIS A 165 -6.02 16.57 18.47
CA HIS A 165 -5.32 17.49 19.35
C HIS A 165 -4.71 16.75 20.54
N LEU A 166 -3.43 17.00 20.82
CA LEU A 166 -2.69 16.46 21.97
C LEU A 166 -2.23 17.61 22.86
N ASP A 167 -2.72 17.63 24.10
CA ASP A 167 -2.33 18.60 25.12
C ASP A 167 -1.39 17.92 26.12
N LEU A 168 -0.09 18.24 26.06
CA LEU A 168 0.92 17.64 26.93
C LEU A 168 0.97 18.30 28.32
N ARG A 169 0.36 19.47 28.50
CA ARG A 169 0.17 20.02 29.84
C ARG A 169 -0.91 19.25 30.59
N ALA A 170 -1.97 18.86 29.89
CA ALA A 170 -3.03 18.02 30.45
C ALA A 170 -2.59 16.56 30.63
N TYR A 171 -1.68 16.06 29.78
CA TYR A 171 -1.18 14.68 29.81
C TYR A 171 0.34 14.64 29.66
N PRO A 172 1.11 14.88 30.74
CA PRO A 172 2.56 15.06 30.70
C PRO A 172 3.30 13.73 30.55
N ALA A 173 3.27 13.13 29.35
CA ALA A 173 4.01 11.90 29.05
C ALA A 173 5.53 12.12 29.07
N ASP A 174 6.29 11.16 29.60
CA ASP A 174 7.75 11.27 29.70
C ASP A 174 8.44 11.43 28.35
N PHE A 175 8.02 10.60 27.38
CA PHE A 175 8.56 10.57 26.02
C PHE A 175 7.42 10.54 25.01
N VAL A 176 7.40 11.47 24.05
CA VAL A 176 6.38 11.53 22.98
C VAL A 176 7.06 11.45 21.63
N THR A 177 6.62 10.53 20.78
CA THR A 177 7.25 10.28 19.48
C THR A 177 6.33 10.63 18.32
N ILE A 178 6.81 11.44 17.38
CA ILE A 178 6.02 11.95 16.25
C ILE A 178 6.79 11.89 14.92
N SER A 179 6.04 11.97 13.82
CA SER A 179 6.56 12.15 12.46
C SER A 179 5.82 13.31 11.79
N PHE A 180 6.54 14.36 11.39
CA PHE A 180 5.91 15.58 10.87
C PHE A 180 5.21 15.39 9.53
N TYR A 181 5.73 14.51 8.66
CA TYR A 181 5.06 14.19 7.39
C TYR A 181 3.64 13.62 7.57
N LYS A 182 3.31 13.04 8.74
CA LYS A 182 1.94 12.57 9.01
C LYS A 182 0.99 13.71 9.41
N ILE A 183 1.52 14.85 9.83
CA ILE A 183 0.76 16.04 10.19
C ILE A 183 0.57 16.92 8.95
N PHE A 184 1.61 17.12 8.14
CA PHE A 184 1.59 18.07 7.01
C PHE A 184 1.76 17.45 5.62
N GLY A 185 2.27 16.23 5.50
CA GLY A 185 2.68 15.59 4.23
C GLY A 185 4.17 15.77 3.87
N PHE A 186 4.82 16.81 4.41
CA PHE A 186 6.23 17.15 4.21
C PHE A 186 6.81 17.74 5.51
N PRO A 187 8.12 17.61 5.81
CA PRO A 187 9.14 16.86 5.10
C PRO A 187 9.14 15.36 5.43
N SER A 188 9.37 14.53 4.41
CA SER A 188 9.57 13.09 4.59
C SER A 188 10.95 12.83 5.19
N GLY A 189 11.00 12.06 6.28
CA GLY A 189 12.26 11.74 6.96
C GLY A 189 12.65 12.67 8.10
N LEU A 190 11.72 13.52 8.57
CA LEU A 190 11.87 14.28 9.81
C LEU A 190 10.77 13.91 10.82
N GLY A 191 11.17 13.73 12.07
CA GLY A 191 10.31 13.55 13.22
C GLY A 191 10.96 14.14 14.46
N ALA A 192 10.35 13.87 15.62
CA ALA A 192 10.86 14.35 16.89
C ALA A 192 10.56 13.37 18.02
N LEU A 193 11.45 13.40 18.99
CA LEU A 193 11.24 12.93 20.35
C LEU A 193 11.06 14.16 21.24
N LEU A 194 9.88 14.32 21.83
CA LEU A 194 9.67 15.30 22.89
C LEU A 194 9.92 14.62 24.22
N VAL A 195 10.78 15.21 25.05
CA VAL A 195 11.18 14.66 26.34
C VAL A 195 10.79 15.62 27.45
N HIS A 196 10.04 15.14 28.44
CA HIS A 196 9.74 15.94 29.63
C HIS A 196 11.05 16.22 30.38
N ASN A 197 11.31 17.48 30.73
CA ASN A 197 12.63 17.90 31.21
C ASN A 197 13.01 17.23 32.55
N ASP A 198 12.04 16.92 33.40
CA ASP A 198 12.27 16.22 34.67
C ASP A 198 12.80 14.79 34.49
N CYS A 199 12.38 14.09 33.42
CA CYS A 199 12.85 12.73 33.15
C CYS A 199 14.05 12.70 32.20
N GLY A 200 14.37 13.78 31.49
CA GLY A 200 15.43 13.80 30.47
C GLY A 200 16.84 13.42 30.95
N LYS A 201 17.12 13.48 32.26
CA LYS A 201 18.39 13.02 32.85
C LYS A 201 18.51 11.50 32.94
N ILE A 202 17.40 10.77 32.83
CA ILE A 202 17.40 9.31 32.87
C ILE A 202 18.06 8.71 31.62
N LEU A 203 17.92 9.38 30.48
CA LEU A 203 18.46 8.91 29.22
C LEU A 203 19.99 9.07 29.20
N LYS A 204 20.69 7.95 29.04
CA LYS A 204 22.15 7.84 28.95
C LYS A 204 22.53 7.29 27.59
N LYS A 205 23.00 8.17 26.71
CA LYS A 205 23.44 7.80 25.36
C LYS A 205 24.87 7.28 25.40
N ASN A 206 25.07 6.03 24.96
CA ASN A 206 26.40 5.40 24.92
C ASN A 206 27.21 5.75 23.66
N TYR A 207 26.54 6.21 22.60
CA TYR A 207 27.16 6.66 21.36
C TYR A 207 27.25 8.18 21.31
N PHE A 208 28.35 8.73 20.80
CA PHE A 208 28.47 10.16 20.52
C PHE A 208 28.99 10.40 19.09
N GLY A 209 28.33 11.31 18.37
CA GLY A 209 28.78 11.83 17.08
C GLY A 209 29.35 13.25 17.17
N GLY A 210 29.68 13.81 16.01
CA GLY A 210 30.01 15.23 15.90
C GLY A 210 28.86 16.09 16.43
N GLY A 211 29.18 17.18 17.14
CA GLY A 211 28.17 18.10 17.67
C GLY A 211 27.60 17.73 19.04
N THR A 212 27.80 16.52 19.56
CA THR A 212 27.22 16.07 20.86
C THR A 212 28.20 16.06 22.03
N ALA A 213 29.51 16.00 21.76
CA ALA A 213 30.57 16.05 22.76
C ALA A 213 30.96 17.51 23.09
N ALA A 214 31.09 17.83 24.37
CA ALA A 214 31.78 19.04 24.84
C ALA A 214 33.30 18.84 24.86
N ALA A 215 33.76 17.64 25.26
CA ALA A 215 35.15 17.22 25.20
C ALA A 215 35.22 15.70 25.10
N TYR A 216 36.23 15.17 24.40
CA TYR A 216 36.52 13.73 24.38
C TYR A 216 38.00 13.50 24.07
N LEU A 217 38.54 12.36 24.50
CA LEU A 217 39.90 11.93 24.16
C LEU A 217 39.85 10.75 23.18
N PRO A 218 40.72 10.71 22.16
CA PRO A 218 40.73 9.62 21.18
C PRO A 218 41.43 8.35 21.67
N LYS A 219 42.23 8.43 22.75
CA LYS A 219 43.07 7.32 23.25
C LYS A 219 42.65 6.82 24.63
N GLU A 220 41.66 7.46 25.24
CA GLU A 220 41.21 7.17 26.60
C GLU A 220 39.68 7.15 26.62
N ASP A 221 39.11 6.37 27.53
CA ASP A 221 37.67 6.38 27.77
C ASP A 221 37.28 7.64 28.57
N PHE A 222 37.31 8.77 27.85
CA PHE A 222 36.96 10.08 28.37
C PHE A 222 36.04 10.78 27.38
N PHE A 223 34.81 11.03 27.83
CA PHE A 223 33.79 11.73 27.08
C PHE A 223 32.96 12.60 28.04
N ILE A 224 32.82 13.88 27.70
CA ILE A 224 31.93 14.82 28.36
C ILE A 224 30.85 15.22 27.34
N PRO A 225 29.58 14.83 27.56
CA PRO A 225 28.49 15.25 26.70
C PRO A 225 28.22 16.75 26.87
N LYS A 226 27.67 17.39 25.83
CA LYS A 226 27.15 18.75 25.95
C LYS A 226 26.06 18.85 27.04
N PRO A 227 25.88 20.03 27.67
CA PRO A 227 24.92 20.17 28.76
C PRO A 227 23.45 20.13 28.29
N SER A 228 23.15 20.68 27.12
CA SER A 228 21.78 20.71 26.57
C SER A 228 21.28 19.32 26.19
N LEU A 229 20.04 18.99 26.56
CA LEU A 229 19.44 17.69 26.23
C LEU A 229 19.31 17.48 24.72
N SER A 230 18.96 18.48 23.92
CA SER A 230 18.91 18.31 22.46
C SER A 230 20.27 17.98 21.85
N ASP A 231 21.29 18.74 22.25
CA ASP A 231 22.62 18.66 21.67
C ASP A 231 23.28 17.31 21.97
N ARG A 232 22.96 16.69 23.11
CA ARG A 232 23.47 15.35 23.45
C ARG A 232 22.97 14.26 22.51
N PHE A 233 21.79 14.45 21.91
CA PHE A 233 21.07 13.40 21.21
C PHE A 233 20.97 13.63 19.70
N GLU A 234 21.23 14.83 19.20
CA GLU A 234 21.27 15.17 17.78
C GLU A 234 22.69 14.97 17.19
N ASP A 235 22.97 13.76 16.67
CA ASP A 235 24.28 13.47 16.08
C ASP A 235 24.48 14.17 14.73
N GLY A 236 25.61 14.87 14.61
CA GLY A 236 26.02 15.51 13.37
C GLY A 236 25.19 16.74 13.03
N THR A 237 25.04 17.00 11.74
CA THR A 237 24.22 18.10 11.25
C THR A 237 22.79 17.62 11.04
N VAL A 238 21.85 18.18 11.81
CA VAL A 238 20.42 17.94 11.62
C VAL A 238 19.93 18.52 10.29
N SER A 239 18.81 18.01 9.76
CA SER A 239 18.22 18.52 8.52
C SER A 239 17.61 19.91 8.72
N PHE A 240 18.46 20.93 8.80
CA PHE A 240 18.06 22.29 9.17
C PHE A 240 17.09 22.92 8.17
N LEU A 241 17.16 22.58 6.87
CA LEU A 241 16.19 23.03 5.87
C LEU A 241 14.80 22.45 6.12
N ASP A 242 14.73 21.16 6.47
CA ASP A 242 13.48 20.48 6.81
C ASP A 242 12.90 21.02 8.12
N ILE A 243 13.75 21.31 9.10
CA ILE A 243 13.35 21.92 10.38
C ILE A 243 12.76 23.32 10.15
N ILE A 244 13.40 24.16 9.34
CA ILE A 244 12.86 25.48 8.96
C ILE A 244 11.50 25.33 8.27
N ALA A 245 11.32 24.32 7.41
CA ALA A 245 10.07 24.07 6.73
C ALA A 245 8.90 23.73 7.67
N LEU A 246 9.17 23.24 8.89
CA LEU A 246 8.12 22.97 9.88
C LEU A 246 7.35 24.24 10.25
N ASN A 247 8.01 25.40 10.33
CA ASN A 247 7.34 26.68 10.58
C ASN A 247 6.23 26.94 9.55
N HIS A 248 6.53 26.68 8.27
CA HIS A 248 5.54 26.79 7.19
C HIS A 248 4.45 25.74 7.33
N GLY A 249 4.78 24.52 7.74
CA GLY A 249 3.82 23.44 8.01
C GLY A 249 2.79 23.83 9.08
N PHE A 250 3.25 24.22 10.27
CA PHE A 250 2.37 24.62 11.38
C PHE A 250 1.54 25.86 11.04
N ASN A 251 2.16 26.90 10.47
CA ASN A 251 1.43 28.12 10.08
C ASN A 251 0.37 27.85 9.00
N SER A 252 0.68 26.98 8.03
CA SER A 252 -0.30 26.61 6.99
C SER A 252 -1.43 25.78 7.56
N LEU A 253 -1.13 24.83 8.45
CA LEU A 253 -2.12 24.02 9.13
C LEU A 253 -3.11 24.90 9.92
N GLU A 254 -2.58 25.80 10.74
CA GLU A 254 -3.39 26.74 11.54
C GLU A 254 -4.23 27.64 10.63
N LYS A 255 -3.62 28.24 9.60
CA LYS A 255 -4.32 29.13 8.67
C LYS A 255 -5.44 28.44 7.89
N LEU A 256 -5.23 27.19 7.48
CA LEU A 256 -6.20 26.45 6.66
C LEU A 256 -7.33 25.84 7.48
N THR A 257 -7.04 25.44 8.72
CA THR A 257 -7.96 24.60 9.50
C THR A 257 -8.50 25.28 10.76
N GLY A 258 -7.84 26.33 11.24
CA GLY A 258 -8.16 26.99 12.52
C GLY A 258 -7.87 26.11 13.74
N GLY A 259 -6.95 25.14 13.60
CA GLY A 259 -6.44 24.31 14.69
C GLY A 259 -6.89 22.85 14.66
N MET A 260 -6.21 22.04 15.49
CA MET A 260 -6.39 20.58 15.52
C MET A 260 -7.79 20.13 15.94
N GLN A 261 -8.52 20.91 16.75
CA GLN A 261 -9.89 20.58 17.16
C GLN A 261 -10.87 20.60 15.96
N ASN A 262 -10.62 21.48 14.98
CA ASN A 262 -11.44 21.52 13.76
C ASN A 262 -11.08 20.35 12.83
N ILE A 263 -9.78 20.03 12.71
CA ILE A 263 -9.33 18.84 11.98
C ILE A 263 -9.94 17.58 12.55
N GLN A 264 -9.93 17.42 13.87
CA GLN A 264 -10.51 16.25 14.54
C GLN A 264 -12.01 16.12 14.23
N ARG A 265 -12.78 17.21 14.36
CA ARG A 265 -14.21 17.21 14.04
C ARG A 265 -14.48 16.89 12.58
N HIS A 266 -13.75 17.53 11.66
CA HIS A 266 -13.88 17.32 10.21
C HIS A 266 -13.59 15.86 9.82
N THR A 267 -12.39 15.38 10.16
CA THR A 267 -11.94 14.05 9.76
C THR A 267 -12.75 12.93 10.43
N PHE A 268 -13.17 13.13 11.69
CA PHE A 268 -14.10 12.22 12.35
C PHE A 268 -15.47 12.22 11.68
N GLY A 269 -16.01 13.39 11.28
CA GLY A 269 -17.27 13.49 10.56
C GLY A 269 -17.26 12.70 9.25
N LEU A 270 -16.18 12.84 8.46
CA LEU A 270 -15.99 12.05 7.23
C LEU A 270 -15.93 10.55 7.52
N ALA A 271 -15.16 10.15 8.54
CA ALA A 271 -15.03 8.75 8.93
C ALA A 271 -16.34 8.17 9.44
N ARG A 272 -17.08 8.90 10.29
CA ARG A 272 -18.39 8.48 10.79
C ARG A 272 -19.39 8.32 9.64
N TYR A 273 -19.44 9.27 8.71
CA TYR A 273 -20.32 9.17 7.54
C TYR A 273 -20.01 7.93 6.68
N ALA A 274 -18.72 7.70 6.37
CA ALA A 274 -18.28 6.51 5.65
C ALA A 274 -18.62 5.21 6.42
N TYR A 275 -18.38 5.18 7.73
CA TYR A 275 -18.65 4.04 8.59
C TYR A 275 -20.13 3.65 8.55
N VAL A 276 -21.03 4.61 8.78
CA VAL A 276 -22.48 4.37 8.84
C VAL A 276 -22.99 3.75 7.54
N ILE A 277 -22.59 4.29 6.39
CA ILE A 277 -23.03 3.78 5.09
C ILE A 277 -22.44 2.40 4.81
N LEU A 278 -21.15 2.21 5.07
CA LEU A 278 -20.50 0.91 4.90
C LEU A 278 -21.16 -0.17 5.78
N ALA A 279 -21.44 0.15 7.05
CA ALA A 279 -22.08 -0.77 7.99
C ALA A 279 -23.50 -1.15 7.57
N ALA A 280 -24.25 -0.20 6.99
CA ALA A 280 -25.62 -0.42 6.52
C ALA A 280 -25.69 -1.13 5.15
N LEU A 281 -24.58 -1.23 4.40
CA LEU A 281 -24.61 -1.70 3.02
C LEU A 281 -24.78 -3.22 2.91
N GLN A 282 -25.83 -3.67 2.20
CA GLN A 282 -26.16 -5.08 2.02
C GLN A 282 -26.33 -5.46 0.53
N HIS A 283 -25.96 -6.70 0.21
CA HIS A 283 -26.31 -7.33 -1.06
C HIS A 283 -27.83 -7.57 -1.17
N ALA A 284 -28.31 -7.91 -2.38
CA ALA A 284 -29.72 -8.25 -2.63
C ALA A 284 -30.32 -9.32 -1.71
N ASN A 285 -29.49 -10.23 -1.18
CA ASN A 285 -29.90 -11.29 -0.26
C ASN A 285 -29.87 -10.88 1.23
N GLY A 286 -29.60 -9.61 1.53
CA GLY A 286 -29.53 -9.08 2.90
C GLY A 286 -28.21 -9.33 3.63
N LYS A 287 -27.23 -10.00 3.03
CA LYS A 287 -25.90 -10.15 3.63
C LYS A 287 -25.09 -8.84 3.51
N PRO A 288 -24.21 -8.53 4.47
CA PRO A 288 -23.40 -7.31 4.43
C PRO A 288 -22.37 -7.34 3.30
N VAL A 289 -22.08 -6.18 2.71
CA VAL A 289 -21.04 -6.01 1.67
C VAL A 289 -19.64 -5.89 2.26
N VAL A 290 -19.53 -5.43 3.51
CA VAL A 290 -18.25 -5.29 4.21
C VAL A 290 -18.30 -5.95 5.58
N ARG A 291 -17.12 -6.36 6.06
CA ARG A 291 -16.85 -6.67 7.45
C ARG A 291 -15.90 -5.60 7.99
N ILE A 292 -16.39 -4.75 8.88
CA ILE A 292 -15.59 -3.68 9.51
C ILE A 292 -14.88 -4.23 10.75
N TYR A 293 -13.64 -3.79 10.95
CA TYR A 293 -12.77 -4.10 12.09
C TYR A 293 -12.57 -2.82 12.92
N SER A 294 -13.34 -2.70 14.00
CA SER A 294 -13.31 -1.56 14.92
C SER A 294 -13.50 -2.06 16.36
N ASP A 295 -13.00 -1.30 17.33
CA ASP A 295 -13.30 -1.52 18.76
C ASP A 295 -14.41 -0.56 19.26
N THR A 296 -14.86 0.37 18.41
CA THR A 296 -15.88 1.37 18.71
C THR A 296 -16.91 1.48 17.60
N GLU A 297 -18.05 2.13 17.89
CA GLU A 297 -19.15 2.38 16.95
C GLU A 297 -19.06 3.76 16.26
N PHE A 298 -17.86 4.38 16.24
CA PHE A 298 -17.65 5.73 15.66
C PHE A 298 -18.59 6.79 16.24
N GLU A 299 -18.90 6.72 17.54
CA GLU A 299 -19.79 7.64 18.25
C GLU A 299 -19.09 8.91 18.73
N ASP A 300 -17.85 8.79 19.23
CA ASP A 300 -17.12 9.88 19.87
C ASP A 300 -15.75 10.09 19.21
N PRO A 301 -15.41 11.32 18.76
CA PRO A 301 -14.08 11.65 18.27
C PRO A 301 -12.97 11.50 19.32
N SER A 302 -13.26 11.37 20.62
CA SER A 302 -12.26 11.14 21.67
C SER A 302 -11.81 9.68 21.75
N THR A 303 -12.67 8.73 21.33
CA THR A 303 -12.40 7.28 21.40
C THR A 303 -12.08 6.68 20.03
N GLN A 304 -12.44 7.36 18.94
CA GLN A 304 -12.22 6.89 17.57
C GLN A 304 -11.58 7.98 16.69
N GLY A 305 -10.60 7.58 15.90
CA GLY A 305 -9.94 8.41 14.89
C GLY A 305 -10.52 8.24 13.49
N ALA A 306 -9.92 8.93 12.53
CA ALA A 306 -10.39 8.99 11.14
C ALA A 306 -9.93 7.80 10.27
N ILE A 307 -9.81 6.61 10.86
CA ILE A 307 -9.36 5.38 10.20
C ILE A 307 -10.50 4.37 10.22
N ILE A 308 -10.78 3.74 9.08
CA ILE A 308 -11.74 2.63 8.97
C ILE A 308 -11.02 1.47 8.32
N ASN A 309 -11.16 0.29 8.93
CA ASN A 309 -10.52 -0.93 8.50
C ASN A 309 -11.57 -1.99 8.24
N PHE A 310 -11.49 -2.68 7.11
CA PHE A 310 -12.52 -3.64 6.70
C PHE A 310 -11.99 -4.66 5.69
N ASN A 311 -12.74 -5.73 5.49
CA ASN A 311 -12.67 -6.56 4.29
C ASN A 311 -14.00 -6.47 3.53
N ILE A 312 -13.92 -6.63 2.20
CA ILE A 312 -15.10 -6.74 1.33
C ILE A 312 -15.59 -8.19 1.34
N LEU A 313 -16.90 -8.38 1.34
CA LEU A 313 -17.55 -9.68 1.26
C LEU A 313 -18.26 -9.85 -0.09
N ASP A 314 -18.30 -11.08 -0.60
CA ASP A 314 -19.19 -11.47 -1.70
C ASP A 314 -20.60 -11.75 -1.17
N ASP A 315 -21.56 -11.99 -2.09
CA ASP A 315 -22.94 -12.32 -1.72
C ASP A 315 -23.10 -13.69 -1.03
N ASN A 316 -22.06 -14.51 -0.99
CA ASN A 316 -22.03 -15.72 -0.19
C ASN A 316 -21.51 -15.46 1.23
N GLY A 317 -20.90 -14.31 1.48
CA GLY A 317 -20.26 -13.93 2.74
C GLY A 317 -18.77 -14.29 2.81
N ASN A 318 -18.17 -14.69 1.69
CA ASN A 318 -16.73 -14.95 1.61
C ASN A 318 -15.97 -13.65 1.42
N ILE A 319 -14.74 -13.58 1.93
CA ILE A 319 -13.89 -12.41 1.79
C ILE A 319 -13.34 -12.32 0.37
N ILE A 320 -13.43 -11.12 -0.23
CA ILE A 320 -12.71 -10.75 -1.43
C ILE A 320 -11.32 -10.27 -1.03
N GLY A 321 -10.28 -10.84 -1.66
CA GLY A 321 -8.88 -10.55 -1.33
C GLY A 321 -8.53 -9.07 -1.49
N TYR A 322 -7.79 -8.51 -0.54
CA TYR A 322 -7.49 -7.07 -0.51
C TYR A 322 -6.65 -6.60 -1.72
N SER A 323 -5.84 -7.46 -2.35
CA SER A 323 -5.09 -7.11 -3.56
C SER A 323 -6.01 -6.96 -4.77
N GLN A 324 -7.13 -7.68 -4.80
CA GLN A 324 -8.16 -7.46 -5.80
C GLN A 324 -8.85 -6.11 -5.57
N VAL A 325 -9.22 -5.81 -4.32
CA VAL A 325 -9.85 -4.53 -3.96
C VAL A 325 -8.95 -3.35 -4.33
N ASP A 326 -7.66 -3.44 -4.02
CA ASP A 326 -6.66 -2.41 -4.36
C ASP A 326 -6.51 -2.18 -5.86
N LYS A 327 -6.48 -3.26 -6.66
CA LYS A 327 -6.42 -3.19 -8.12
C LYS A 327 -7.66 -2.54 -8.73
N LEU A 328 -8.84 -2.82 -8.19
CA LEU A 328 -10.11 -2.22 -8.63
C LEU A 328 -10.20 -0.76 -8.19
N ALA A 329 -9.82 -0.44 -6.95
CA ALA A 329 -9.76 0.94 -6.46
C ALA A 329 -8.83 1.81 -7.32
N SER A 330 -7.66 1.26 -7.69
CA SER A 330 -6.70 1.93 -8.58
C SER A 330 -7.27 2.22 -9.97
N LEU A 331 -8.29 1.48 -10.43
CA LEU A 331 -9.00 1.83 -11.67
C LEU A 331 -9.83 3.09 -11.43
N HIS A 332 -10.50 3.21 -10.29
CA HIS A 332 -11.31 4.38 -9.95
C HIS A 332 -10.49 5.56 -9.41
N ASN A 333 -9.16 5.58 -9.64
CA ASN A 333 -8.23 6.58 -9.12
C ASN A 333 -8.24 6.70 -7.60
N ILE A 334 -8.57 5.61 -6.88
CA ILE A 334 -8.55 5.54 -5.42
C ILE A 334 -7.33 4.73 -5.00
N HIS A 335 -6.50 5.32 -4.14
CA HIS A 335 -5.33 4.67 -3.57
C HIS A 335 -5.66 4.18 -2.16
N LEU A 336 -5.72 2.85 -2.00
CA LEU A 336 -6.00 2.21 -0.72
C LEU A 336 -4.71 1.73 -0.06
N ARG A 337 -4.80 1.48 1.24
CA ARG A 337 -3.74 0.77 1.96
C ARG A 337 -4.25 -0.61 2.32
N THR A 338 -3.43 -1.63 2.07
CA THR A 338 -3.79 -3.03 2.31
C THR A 338 -2.76 -3.79 3.15
N GLY A 339 -3.15 -4.96 3.68
CA GLY A 339 -2.32 -5.83 4.51
C GLY A 339 -2.57 -5.65 6.01
N CYS A 340 -1.52 -5.74 6.82
CA CYS A 340 -1.58 -5.60 8.29
C CYS A 340 -1.01 -4.27 8.81
N PHE A 341 -0.73 -3.30 7.94
CA PHE A 341 -0.36 -1.93 8.31
C PHE A 341 0.82 -1.80 9.28
N CYS A 342 1.77 -2.74 9.23
CA CYS A 342 2.88 -2.81 10.19
C CYS A 342 2.43 -2.91 11.66
N ASN A 343 1.24 -3.44 11.90
CA ASN A 343 0.65 -3.66 13.22
C ASN A 343 0.07 -5.08 13.27
N MET A 344 0.96 -6.04 13.53
CA MET A 344 0.61 -7.46 13.47
C MET A 344 -0.32 -7.86 14.62
N GLY A 345 -0.17 -7.27 15.81
CA GLY A 345 -1.00 -7.65 16.96
C GLY A 345 -2.45 -7.26 16.77
N ALA A 346 -2.73 -6.06 16.28
CA ALA A 346 -4.09 -5.66 15.92
C ALA A 346 -4.66 -6.48 14.76
N CYS A 347 -3.85 -6.73 13.73
CA CYS A 347 -4.26 -7.56 12.60
C CYS A 347 -4.64 -8.98 13.06
N GLN A 348 -3.84 -9.60 13.95
CA GLN A 348 -4.18 -10.91 14.53
C GLN A 348 -5.47 -10.87 15.34
N LEU A 349 -5.64 -9.84 16.18
CA LEU A 349 -6.80 -9.68 17.03
C LEU A 349 -8.08 -9.58 16.20
N HIS A 350 -8.13 -8.63 15.26
CA HIS A 350 -9.33 -8.36 14.47
C HIS A 350 -9.61 -9.42 13.40
N LEU A 351 -8.58 -10.02 12.80
CA LEU A 351 -8.75 -11.07 11.80
C LEU A 351 -8.83 -12.47 12.41
N GLY A 352 -8.68 -12.63 13.73
CA GLY A 352 -8.70 -13.93 14.40
C GLY A 352 -7.53 -14.86 13.99
N ILE A 353 -6.38 -14.30 13.61
CA ILE A 353 -5.22 -15.08 13.13
C ILE A 353 -4.37 -15.52 14.32
N SER A 354 -4.27 -16.84 14.53
CA SER A 354 -3.43 -17.40 15.58
C SER A 354 -1.93 -17.25 15.29
N ASN A 355 -1.10 -17.33 16.34
CA ASN A 355 0.37 -17.34 16.20
C ASN A 355 0.87 -18.48 15.29
N GLN A 356 0.22 -19.64 15.35
CA GLN A 356 0.52 -20.76 14.45
C GLN A 356 0.08 -20.45 13.01
N GLY A 357 -1.05 -19.77 12.84
CA GLY A 357 -1.54 -19.29 11.55
C GLY A 357 -0.52 -18.39 10.85
N ILE A 358 0.04 -17.39 11.55
CA ILE A 358 1.10 -16.54 10.98
C ILE A 358 2.30 -17.36 10.52
N LYS A 359 2.79 -18.28 11.38
CA LYS A 359 3.95 -19.12 11.04
C LYS A 359 3.67 -20.01 9.82
N LYS A 360 2.45 -20.56 9.72
CA LYS A 360 2.01 -21.35 8.57
C LYS A 360 1.92 -20.48 7.30
N ASN A 361 1.36 -19.27 7.39
CA ASN A 361 1.30 -18.34 6.26
C ASN A 361 2.71 -18.04 5.74
N GLN A 362 3.67 -17.76 6.63
CA GLN A 362 5.07 -17.55 6.25
C GLN A 362 5.68 -18.79 5.59
N GLN A 363 5.44 -19.99 6.14
CA GLN A 363 5.91 -21.25 5.54
C GLN A 363 5.28 -21.52 4.16
N ALA A 364 4.07 -21.02 3.93
CA ALA A 364 3.39 -21.04 2.63
C ALA A 364 3.91 -19.95 1.66
N GLY A 365 4.90 -19.14 2.09
CA GLY A 365 5.52 -18.10 1.27
C GLY A 365 4.91 -16.71 1.43
N HIS A 366 3.94 -16.53 2.34
CA HIS A 366 3.32 -15.21 2.56
C HIS A 366 4.29 -14.23 3.23
N ILE A 367 4.41 -13.05 2.64
CA ILE A 367 5.14 -11.90 3.16
C ILE A 367 4.26 -10.65 3.10
N CYS A 368 4.52 -9.71 4.01
CA CYS A 368 3.78 -8.45 4.02
C CYS A 368 3.93 -7.71 2.67
N GLY A 369 2.81 -7.40 2.03
CA GLY A 369 2.76 -6.70 0.73
C GLY A 369 2.83 -7.59 -0.51
N ASP A 370 2.74 -8.92 -0.36
CA ASP A 370 2.52 -9.82 -1.49
C ASP A 370 1.05 -9.83 -1.96
N ASN A 371 0.74 -10.68 -2.94
CA ASN A 371 -0.62 -10.90 -3.47
C ASN A 371 -1.31 -12.14 -2.85
N ILE A 372 -0.83 -12.67 -1.72
CA ILE A 372 -1.42 -13.83 -1.04
C ILE A 372 -2.40 -13.29 0.02
N ASP A 373 -3.60 -12.98 -0.44
CA ASP A 373 -4.60 -12.29 0.38
C ASP A 373 -5.39 -13.22 1.31
N ILE A 374 -5.48 -14.51 0.95
CA ILE A 374 -6.33 -15.50 1.62
C ILE A 374 -5.56 -16.83 1.69
N VAL A 375 -5.49 -17.42 2.88
CA VAL A 375 -4.92 -18.75 3.13
C VAL A 375 -5.96 -19.57 3.89
N ASP A 376 -6.32 -20.74 3.37
CA ASP A 376 -7.33 -21.63 3.97
C ASP A 376 -8.68 -20.94 4.26
N GLY A 377 -9.08 -19.97 3.41
CA GLY A 377 -10.32 -19.19 3.57
C GLY A 377 -10.21 -18.04 4.58
N GLN A 378 -9.09 -17.89 5.29
CA GLN A 378 -8.83 -16.80 6.21
C GLN A 378 -8.07 -15.66 5.51
N PRO A 379 -8.45 -14.39 5.68
CA PRO A 379 -7.68 -13.27 5.16
C PRO A 379 -6.33 -13.18 5.87
N THR A 380 -5.28 -12.85 5.12
CA THR A 380 -3.93 -12.59 5.66
C THR A 380 -3.75 -11.11 6.07
N GLY A 381 -4.70 -10.26 5.70
CA GLY A 381 -4.69 -8.81 5.90
C GLY A 381 -6.03 -8.20 5.50
N SER A 382 -6.10 -6.87 5.54
CA SER A 382 -7.35 -6.11 5.36
C SER A 382 -7.14 -4.88 4.47
N VAL A 383 -8.22 -4.14 4.22
CA VAL A 383 -8.23 -2.85 3.53
C VAL A 383 -8.45 -1.75 4.55
N ARG A 384 -7.68 -0.65 4.45
CA ARG A 384 -7.81 0.50 5.33
C ARG A 384 -7.94 1.79 4.54
N ILE A 385 -8.94 2.58 4.91
CA ILE A 385 -9.09 3.98 4.51
C ILE A 385 -8.76 4.88 5.69
N SER A 386 -8.20 6.06 5.41
CA SER A 386 -7.78 7.02 6.42
C SER A 386 -8.01 8.41 5.88
N PHE A 387 -8.80 9.22 6.57
CA PHE A 387 -9.11 10.59 6.16
C PHE A 387 -8.15 11.56 6.84
N GLY A 388 -7.69 12.56 6.09
CA GLY A 388 -6.85 13.65 6.59
C GLY A 388 -7.58 14.99 6.49
N TYR A 389 -6.97 16.06 6.98
CA TYR A 389 -7.58 17.41 6.95
C TYR A 389 -7.86 17.94 5.54
N MET A 390 -7.23 17.37 4.51
CA MET A 390 -7.47 17.70 3.10
C MET A 390 -8.53 16.82 2.43
N SER A 391 -8.98 15.73 3.09
CA SER A 391 -10.05 14.89 2.57
C SER A 391 -11.37 15.66 2.56
N THR A 392 -12.20 15.39 1.58
CA THR A 392 -13.48 16.06 1.36
C THR A 392 -14.64 15.08 1.48
N PHE A 393 -15.86 15.60 1.52
CA PHE A 393 -17.07 14.77 1.49
C PHE A 393 -17.19 14.04 0.14
N GLU A 394 -16.81 14.70 -0.95
CA GLU A 394 -16.78 14.17 -2.31
C GLU A 394 -15.82 12.97 -2.43
N ASP A 395 -14.69 12.99 -1.73
CA ASP A 395 -13.78 11.83 -1.67
C ASP A 395 -14.47 10.63 -1.03
N VAL A 396 -15.22 10.85 0.05
CA VAL A 396 -15.99 9.78 0.72
C VAL A 396 -17.06 9.23 -0.21
N GLN A 397 -17.83 10.10 -0.87
CA GLN A 397 -18.87 9.70 -1.82
C GLN A 397 -18.29 8.92 -3.00
N THR A 398 -17.15 9.37 -3.54
CA THR A 398 -16.44 8.68 -4.64
C THR A 398 -16.01 7.29 -4.20
N PHE A 399 -15.49 7.15 -2.99
CA PHE A 399 -15.13 5.87 -2.42
C PHE A 399 -16.35 4.95 -2.19
N LEU A 400 -17.43 5.45 -1.61
CA LEU A 400 -18.65 4.66 -1.38
C LEU A 400 -19.28 4.20 -2.70
N LYS A 401 -19.31 5.08 -3.71
CA LYS A 401 -19.76 4.75 -5.06
C LYS A 401 -18.92 3.61 -5.66
N PHE A 402 -17.58 3.68 -5.53
CA PHE A 402 -16.70 2.60 -5.94
C PHE A 402 -17.07 1.26 -5.30
N ILE A 403 -17.32 1.24 -3.98
CA ILE A 403 -17.68 0.01 -3.26
C ILE A 403 -18.99 -0.58 -3.81
N VAL A 404 -19.98 0.28 -4.00
CA VAL A 404 -21.30 -0.10 -4.52
C VAL A 404 -21.20 -0.64 -5.95
N GLU A 405 -20.57 0.09 -6.86
CA GLU A 405 -20.48 -0.27 -8.27
C GLU A 405 -19.61 -1.51 -8.52
N SER A 406 -18.59 -1.73 -7.70
CA SER A 406 -17.63 -2.82 -7.90
C SER A 406 -17.98 -4.11 -7.16
N PHE A 407 -18.70 -4.05 -6.03
CA PHE A 407 -18.87 -5.21 -5.14
C PHE A 407 -20.30 -5.50 -4.68
N ALA A 408 -21.21 -4.52 -4.69
CA ALA A 408 -22.59 -4.77 -4.27
C ALA A 408 -23.39 -5.45 -5.39
N LYS A 409 -24.16 -6.50 -5.06
CA LYS A 409 -25.07 -7.16 -6.02
C LYS A 409 -26.45 -6.52 -5.96
N SER A 410 -26.94 -6.07 -7.12
CA SER A 410 -28.25 -5.42 -7.26
C SER A 410 -29.43 -6.41 -7.09
N PRO A 411 -30.59 -5.94 -6.58
CA PRO A 411 -30.83 -4.60 -6.02
C PRO A 411 -30.08 -4.41 -4.69
N ILE A 412 -29.41 -3.27 -4.55
CA ILE A 412 -28.68 -2.92 -3.33
C ILE A 412 -29.70 -2.71 -2.21
N ARG A 413 -29.40 -3.24 -1.03
CA ARG A 413 -30.19 -3.01 0.18
C ARG A 413 -29.39 -2.18 1.16
N VAL A 414 -30.10 -1.40 1.96
CA VAL A 414 -29.52 -0.63 3.05
C VAL A 414 -30.27 -0.99 4.32
N ASP A 415 -29.53 -1.31 5.37
CA ASP A 415 -30.10 -1.60 6.68
C ASP A 415 -30.58 -0.29 7.34
N GLU A 416 -31.89 -0.05 7.26
CA GLU A 416 -32.52 1.15 7.83
C GLU A 416 -32.37 1.23 9.35
N ALA A 417 -32.23 0.10 10.06
CA ALA A 417 -32.07 0.10 11.50
C ALA A 417 -30.72 0.71 11.90
N ILE A 418 -29.64 0.38 11.16
CA ILE A 418 -28.30 0.95 11.36
C ILE A 418 -28.30 2.45 11.04
N LEU A 419 -28.99 2.87 9.96
CA LEU A 419 -29.13 4.29 9.65
C LEU A 419 -29.83 5.05 10.79
N LEU A 420 -30.92 4.50 11.33
CA LEU A 420 -31.70 5.12 12.40
C LEU A 420 -30.92 5.21 13.71
N THR A 421 -30.24 4.15 14.15
CA THR A 421 -29.42 4.21 15.38
C THR A 421 -28.25 5.21 15.26
N CYS A 422 -27.69 5.37 14.06
CA CYS A 422 -26.60 6.32 13.84
C CYS A 422 -27.07 7.78 13.58
N SER A 423 -28.36 8.01 13.34
CA SER A 423 -28.95 9.34 13.07
C SER A 423 -29.33 10.12 14.34
N ILE A 424 -29.53 9.44 15.47
CA ILE A 424 -30.00 10.06 16.72
C ILE A 424 -28.81 10.58 17.55
N THR A 425 -28.05 11.53 17.01
CA THR A 425 -27.12 12.39 17.77
C THR A 425 -26.89 13.72 17.04
N GLY A 426 -27.97 14.45 16.74
CA GLY A 426 -27.89 15.80 16.19
C GLY A 426 -29.23 16.51 16.34
N THR A 427 -29.23 17.64 17.01
CA THR A 427 -30.39 18.49 17.34
C THR A 427 -31.26 18.83 16.14
N ASP A 428 -32.57 18.91 16.39
CA ASP A 428 -33.62 19.40 15.48
C ASP A 428 -33.18 20.66 14.69
N ASP A 429 -33.04 20.53 13.37
CA ASP A 429 -33.71 21.38 12.38
C ASP A 429 -33.33 21.00 10.93
N GLU A 430 -34.36 20.93 10.08
CA GLU A 430 -34.35 20.99 8.59
C GLU A 430 -33.44 20.06 7.77
N THR A 431 -33.78 18.77 7.63
CA THR A 431 -33.37 17.97 6.44
C THR A 431 -34.40 16.90 6.04
N SER A 432 -35.63 17.32 5.73
CA SER A 432 -36.69 16.44 5.19
C SER A 432 -36.64 16.25 3.65
N GLY A 433 -35.45 16.35 3.04
CA GLY A 433 -35.32 16.45 1.57
C GLY A 433 -34.59 15.32 0.83
N LEU A 434 -33.86 14.42 1.49
CA LEU A 434 -32.90 13.53 0.80
C LEU A 434 -33.32 12.06 0.63
N ALA A 435 -34.48 11.65 1.16
CA ALA A 435 -34.89 10.24 1.17
C ALA A 435 -35.63 9.76 -0.10
N SER A 436 -35.85 10.59 -1.12
CA SER A 436 -36.77 10.27 -2.23
C SER A 436 -36.13 9.95 -3.59
N SER A 437 -34.80 9.90 -3.74
CA SER A 437 -34.17 9.75 -5.07
C SER A 437 -33.69 8.35 -5.47
N PHE A 438 -33.93 7.31 -4.67
CA PHE A 438 -33.55 5.93 -5.02
C PHE A 438 -34.77 5.04 -5.28
N SER A 439 -35.35 5.14 -6.48
CA SER A 439 -36.21 4.08 -7.01
C SER A 439 -35.82 3.76 -8.45
N CYS A 440 -35.05 2.68 -8.64
CA CYS A 440 -34.79 2.12 -9.97
C CYS A 440 -35.64 0.85 -10.12
N LYS A 441 -36.68 0.90 -10.95
CA LYS A 441 -37.54 -0.25 -11.28
C LYS A 441 -36.92 -1.03 -12.43
N VAL A 442 -36.59 -2.29 -12.23
CA VAL A 442 -36.11 -3.21 -13.29
C VAL A 442 -37.11 -4.36 -13.46
N HIS A 443 -37.55 -4.58 -14.70
CA HIS A 443 -38.40 -5.71 -15.10
C HIS A 443 -37.55 -6.96 -15.39
N VAL A 444 -37.97 -8.10 -14.86
CA VAL A 444 -37.31 -9.41 -15.04
C VAL A 444 -38.05 -10.20 -16.12
N GLY A 445 -37.35 -10.53 -17.20
CA GLY A 445 -37.80 -11.49 -18.21
C GLY A 445 -37.04 -12.81 -18.07
N THR A 446 -37.77 -13.91 -17.92
CA THR A 446 -37.28 -15.28 -17.80
C THR A 446 -37.06 -15.93 -19.17
N LEU A 447 -36.00 -16.72 -19.32
CA LEU A 447 -35.82 -17.67 -20.43
C LEU A 447 -35.32 -19.04 -19.92
N PRO A 448 -35.60 -20.15 -20.64
CA PRO A 448 -35.50 -21.51 -20.11
C PRO A 448 -34.26 -22.31 -20.55
N ASP A 449 -33.92 -23.31 -19.74
CA ASP A 449 -32.88 -24.33 -19.91
C ASP A 449 -33.08 -25.29 -21.10
N THR A 450 -31.98 -25.79 -21.68
CA THR A 450 -31.86 -27.19 -22.18
C THR A 450 -30.40 -27.59 -22.50
N PRO A 451 -30.06 -28.90 -22.61
CA PRO A 451 -28.79 -29.46 -22.13
C PRO A 451 -27.71 -29.80 -23.19
N ARG A 452 -26.48 -30.00 -22.69
CA ARG A 452 -25.23 -30.28 -23.42
C ARG A 452 -25.10 -31.74 -23.92
N SER A 453 -24.54 -31.89 -25.13
CA SER A 453 -23.85 -33.11 -25.59
C SER A 453 -22.40 -32.79 -25.99
N ARG A 454 -21.44 -33.62 -25.57
CA ARG A 454 -20.00 -33.50 -25.89
C ARG A 454 -19.71 -34.00 -27.32
N GLN A 455 -19.05 -33.17 -28.14
CA GLN A 455 -18.36 -33.62 -29.36
C GLN A 455 -16.93 -33.05 -29.40
N ARG A 456 -15.98 -33.88 -29.83
CA ARG A 456 -14.63 -33.49 -30.24
C ARG A 456 -14.74 -32.74 -31.57
N GLN A 457 -14.20 -31.53 -31.66
CA GLN A 457 -14.05 -30.83 -32.93
C GLN A 457 -12.62 -30.31 -33.11
N THR A 458 -12.06 -30.61 -34.28
CA THR A 458 -10.81 -30.10 -34.82
C THR A 458 -11.05 -28.71 -35.40
N ALA A 459 -10.41 -27.67 -34.87
CA ALA A 459 -10.54 -26.30 -35.38
C ALA A 459 -9.74 -26.12 -36.68
N ASN A 460 -10.44 -25.69 -37.73
CA ASN A 460 -9.86 -25.28 -39.01
C ASN A 460 -9.59 -23.76 -39.01
N SER A 461 -8.41 -23.40 -39.51
CA SER A 461 -7.85 -22.05 -39.69
C SER A 461 -7.21 -21.40 -38.45
N ILE A 462 -5.92 -21.10 -38.58
CA ILE A 462 -5.07 -20.42 -37.61
C ILE A 462 -4.45 -19.23 -38.34
N THR A 463 -4.69 -18.02 -37.84
CA THR A 463 -3.98 -16.81 -38.28
C THR A 463 -3.04 -16.38 -37.17
N GLY A 464 -1.73 -16.42 -37.43
CA GLY A 464 -0.72 -15.91 -36.51
C GLY A 464 -0.72 -14.37 -36.53
N SER A 465 -0.87 -13.74 -35.38
CA SER A 465 -0.82 -12.27 -35.25
C SER A 465 0.36 -11.87 -34.38
N HIS A 466 1.34 -11.19 -34.97
CA HIS A 466 2.32 -10.42 -34.21
C HIS A 466 1.72 -9.06 -33.90
N GLN A 467 1.52 -8.71 -32.63
CA GLN A 467 1.16 -7.34 -32.26
C GLN A 467 1.87 -6.89 -31.00
N ASN A 468 2.72 -5.88 -31.17
CA ASN A 468 2.93 -4.82 -30.20
C ASN A 468 3.02 -3.48 -30.92
N ALA A 469 1.93 -3.13 -31.60
CA ALA A 469 1.24 -1.83 -31.56
C ALA A 469 0.45 -1.64 -32.87
N SER A 470 -0.80 -1.22 -32.67
CA SER A 470 -1.87 -0.84 -33.60
C SER A 470 -1.75 -1.15 -35.12
N TYR A 471 -2.59 -2.11 -35.56
CA TYR A 471 -3.08 -2.40 -36.92
C TYR A 471 -2.15 -3.04 -38.00
N GLU A 472 -2.60 -4.24 -38.40
CA GLU A 472 -2.35 -5.04 -39.61
C GLU A 472 -0.91 -5.47 -40.00
N SER A 473 -0.48 -6.59 -39.41
CA SER A 473 0.19 -7.64 -40.18
C SER A 473 -0.13 -9.01 -39.58
N THR A 474 -1.24 -9.62 -40.02
CA THR A 474 -1.39 -11.07 -39.88
C THR A 474 -0.30 -11.72 -40.73
N VAL A 475 0.44 -12.66 -40.13
CA VAL A 475 1.50 -13.37 -40.84
C VAL A 475 1.05 -14.80 -41.11
N THR A 476 1.45 -15.33 -42.26
CA THR A 476 1.20 -16.73 -42.61
C THR A 476 2.19 -17.68 -41.94
N SER A 477 3.40 -17.19 -41.62
CA SER A 477 4.42 -17.94 -40.88
C SER A 477 5.39 -17.00 -40.15
N TRP A 478 5.96 -17.46 -39.04
CA TRP A 478 7.01 -16.75 -38.30
C TRP A 478 8.00 -17.70 -37.63
N PRO A 479 9.29 -17.36 -37.52
CA PRO A 479 10.26 -18.19 -36.83
C PRO A 479 10.03 -18.22 -35.31
N VAL A 480 10.02 -19.43 -34.75
CA VAL A 480 9.97 -19.69 -33.30
C VAL A 480 11.39 -20.02 -32.81
N GLY A 481 11.83 -19.36 -31.74
CA GLY A 481 13.12 -19.58 -31.10
C GLY A 481 12.99 -19.93 -29.61
N PRO A 482 14.13 -20.19 -28.92
CA PRO A 482 14.15 -20.55 -27.50
C PRO A 482 13.60 -19.45 -26.57
N SER A 483 13.57 -18.21 -27.04
CA SER A 483 13.05 -17.04 -26.34
C SER A 483 11.70 -16.56 -26.85
N GLY A 484 10.92 -17.42 -27.54
CA GLY A 484 9.62 -17.05 -28.10
C GLY A 484 9.62 -16.83 -29.62
N LEU A 485 8.64 -16.08 -30.11
CA LEU A 485 8.63 -15.59 -31.48
C LEU A 485 9.87 -14.70 -31.72
N LYS A 486 10.58 -14.91 -32.84
CA LYS A 486 11.80 -14.16 -33.14
C LYS A 486 11.52 -12.65 -33.10
N TYR A 487 12.33 -11.91 -32.33
CA TYR A 487 12.23 -10.46 -32.08
C TYR A 487 11.00 -9.99 -31.26
N ASP A 488 10.17 -10.88 -30.73
CA ASP A 488 9.11 -10.47 -29.81
C ASP A 488 9.71 -9.96 -28.50
N ARG A 489 9.17 -8.84 -28.00
CA ARG A 489 9.57 -8.18 -26.74
C ARG A 489 11.10 -7.99 -26.60
N SER A 490 11.77 -7.65 -27.70
CA SER A 490 13.24 -7.46 -27.73
C SER A 490 13.68 -6.00 -27.57
N TRP A 491 12.74 -5.04 -27.54
CA TRP A 491 13.02 -3.61 -27.33
C TRP A 491 12.17 -3.03 -26.21
N MET A 492 12.67 -1.98 -25.57
CA MET A 492 11.96 -1.17 -24.58
C MET A 492 12.27 0.32 -24.75
N VAL A 493 11.31 1.16 -24.44
CA VAL A 493 11.52 2.62 -24.37
C VAL A 493 11.82 2.98 -22.92
N VAL A 494 12.86 3.76 -22.68
CA VAL A 494 13.26 4.24 -21.35
C VAL A 494 13.31 5.76 -21.28
N ASN A 495 13.13 6.32 -20.09
CA ASN A 495 13.44 7.72 -19.85
C ASN A 495 14.95 7.95 -19.62
N LEU A 496 15.36 9.20 -19.43
CA LEU A 496 16.75 9.58 -19.16
C LEU A 496 17.35 8.92 -17.91
N ASN A 497 16.52 8.55 -16.95
CA ASN A 497 16.94 7.88 -15.71
C ASN A 497 17.07 6.34 -15.89
N GLY A 498 16.93 5.84 -17.12
CA GLY A 498 17.00 4.42 -17.44
C GLY A 498 15.78 3.61 -16.98
N VAL A 499 14.66 4.26 -16.66
CA VAL A 499 13.43 3.59 -16.24
C VAL A 499 12.55 3.29 -17.45
N CYS A 500 12.11 2.03 -17.59
CA CYS A 500 11.23 1.58 -18.67
C CYS A 500 9.87 2.30 -18.61
N LEU A 501 9.46 2.89 -19.73
CA LEU A 501 8.16 3.53 -19.91
C LEU A 501 7.11 2.47 -20.27
N SER A 502 6.10 2.32 -19.42
CA SER A 502 4.98 1.42 -19.68
C SER A 502 3.78 2.18 -20.24
N GLN A 503 2.95 1.51 -21.04
CA GLN A 503 1.67 2.07 -21.52
C GLN A 503 0.72 2.53 -20.39
N LYS A 504 0.89 2.04 -19.15
CA LYS A 504 0.13 2.53 -17.98
C LYS A 504 0.46 3.98 -17.65
N GLN A 505 1.76 4.30 -17.69
CA GLN A 505 2.31 5.63 -17.43
C GLN A 505 2.19 6.53 -18.66
N GLU A 506 2.41 5.96 -19.85
CA GLU A 506 2.40 6.68 -21.12
C GLU A 506 1.52 5.95 -22.17
N PRO A 507 0.19 6.18 -22.17
CA PRO A 507 -0.73 5.49 -23.08
C PRO A 507 -0.42 5.71 -24.56
N GLN A 508 0.16 6.87 -24.93
CA GLN A 508 0.52 7.19 -26.31
C GLN A 508 1.50 6.18 -26.94
N LEU A 509 2.24 5.42 -26.12
CA LEU A 509 3.07 4.31 -26.59
C LEU A 509 2.30 3.27 -27.42
N CYS A 510 0.97 3.15 -27.29
CA CYS A 510 0.17 2.24 -28.11
C CYS A 510 0.03 2.68 -29.58
N GLN A 511 0.34 3.94 -29.88
CA GLN A 511 0.24 4.54 -31.23
C GLN A 511 1.55 4.42 -32.03
N ILE A 512 2.63 3.96 -31.40
CA ILE A 512 3.91 3.70 -32.08
C ILE A 512 3.87 2.28 -32.60
N ILE A 513 3.74 2.10 -33.91
CA ILE A 513 3.53 0.84 -34.63
C ILE A 513 4.87 0.31 -35.16
N PRO A 514 5.45 -0.75 -34.58
CA PRO A 514 6.65 -1.40 -35.09
C PRO A 514 6.30 -2.43 -36.16
N HIS A 515 7.02 -2.39 -37.28
CA HIS A 515 6.95 -3.37 -38.35
C HIS A 515 8.33 -4.00 -38.57
N ILE A 516 8.43 -5.32 -38.42
CA ILE A 516 9.68 -6.06 -38.59
C ILE A 516 9.68 -6.70 -39.99
N ASN A 517 10.64 -6.30 -40.81
CA ASN A 517 10.90 -6.95 -42.10
C ASN A 517 12.09 -7.91 -41.97
N LEU A 518 11.80 -9.22 -41.92
CA LEU A 518 12.83 -10.25 -41.81
C LEU A 518 13.71 -10.39 -43.05
N ARG A 519 13.22 -10.01 -44.25
CA ARG A 519 13.99 -10.12 -45.49
C ARG A 519 15.03 -9.00 -45.60
N GLU A 520 14.65 -7.80 -45.21
CA GLU A 520 15.52 -6.62 -45.21
C GLU A 520 16.32 -6.49 -43.92
N SER A 521 16.01 -7.28 -42.89
CA SER A 521 16.60 -7.19 -41.56
C SER A 521 16.41 -5.78 -40.95
N THR A 522 15.19 -5.25 -41.02
CA THR A 522 14.85 -3.89 -40.55
C THR A 522 13.64 -3.87 -39.60
N LEU A 523 13.65 -2.93 -38.65
CA LEU A 523 12.51 -2.54 -37.81
C LEU A 523 12.10 -1.11 -38.19
N THR A 524 10.89 -0.96 -38.70
CA THR A 524 10.28 0.34 -39.03
C THR A 524 9.28 0.75 -37.96
N LEU A 525 9.42 1.95 -37.40
CA LEU A 525 8.48 2.57 -36.46
C LEU A 525 7.60 3.57 -37.22
N ARG A 526 6.29 3.51 -36.98
CA ARG A 526 5.31 4.47 -37.52
C ARG A 526 4.49 5.03 -36.37
N ALA A 527 4.11 6.30 -36.45
CA ALA A 527 3.19 6.91 -35.51
C ALA A 527 2.34 7.98 -36.22
N PRO A 528 1.12 8.28 -35.75
CA PRO A 528 0.27 9.31 -36.33
C PRO A 528 1.01 10.66 -36.39
N GLY A 529 1.02 11.30 -37.57
CA GLY A 529 1.66 12.61 -37.76
C GLY A 529 3.19 12.58 -37.84
N MET A 530 3.83 11.41 -37.82
CA MET A 530 5.28 11.24 -37.88
C MET A 530 5.70 10.52 -39.17
N ASN A 531 6.86 10.90 -39.73
CA ASN A 531 7.48 10.12 -40.80
C ASN A 531 7.95 8.76 -40.27
N ALA A 532 7.84 7.70 -41.07
CA ALA A 532 8.31 6.37 -40.68
C ALA A 532 9.83 6.37 -40.45
N PHE A 533 10.28 5.74 -39.37
CA PHE A 533 11.69 5.68 -38.98
C PHE A 533 12.18 4.22 -39.00
N THR A 534 13.26 3.92 -39.71
CA THR A 534 13.74 2.54 -39.90
C THR A 534 15.10 2.34 -39.29
N ILE A 535 15.25 1.29 -38.47
CA ILE A 535 16.53 0.85 -37.88
C ILE A 535 16.87 -0.59 -38.30
N PRO A 536 18.16 -0.94 -38.44
CA PRO A 536 18.56 -2.31 -38.74
C PRO A 536 18.34 -3.25 -37.54
N LEU A 537 17.86 -4.46 -37.79
CA LEU A 537 17.65 -5.48 -36.75
C LEU A 537 18.98 -5.99 -36.20
N ASP A 538 20.00 -6.19 -37.04
CA ASP A 538 21.27 -6.83 -36.67
C ASP A 538 22.51 -5.93 -36.89
N GLY A 539 22.31 -4.60 -36.93
CA GLY A 539 23.35 -3.63 -37.34
C GLY A 539 23.54 -2.44 -36.41
N ILE A 540 23.26 -2.56 -35.11
CA ILE A 540 23.74 -1.55 -34.15
C ILE A 540 25.23 -1.85 -33.95
N SER A 541 26.04 -1.23 -34.81
CA SER A 541 27.47 -1.38 -34.96
C SER A 541 28.21 -1.45 -33.62
N ASP A 542 29.12 -2.44 -33.49
CA ASP A 542 30.15 -2.59 -32.44
C ASP A 542 31.18 -1.42 -32.41
N VAL A 543 30.81 -0.22 -32.89
CA VAL A 543 31.75 0.90 -33.14
C VAL A 543 31.44 2.16 -32.33
N LEU A 544 30.34 2.19 -31.55
CA LEU A 544 30.12 3.21 -30.52
C LEU A 544 30.09 2.50 -29.18
N GLY A 545 30.98 2.91 -28.27
CA GLY A 545 31.46 2.15 -27.12
C GLY A 545 30.39 1.46 -26.27
N ASP A 546 30.81 0.38 -25.61
CA ASP A 546 30.11 -0.48 -24.63
C ASP A 546 29.40 0.30 -23.49
N GLU A 547 28.41 1.14 -23.79
CA GLU A 547 27.51 1.68 -22.77
C GLU A 547 26.37 0.69 -22.53
N VAL A 548 26.68 -0.34 -21.77
CA VAL A 548 25.69 -1.28 -21.25
C VAL A 548 24.86 -0.58 -20.16
N PHE A 549 23.64 -0.18 -20.50
CA PHE A 549 22.72 0.41 -19.53
C PHE A 549 22.08 -0.68 -18.65
N GLN A 550 22.07 -0.44 -17.33
CA GLN A 550 21.29 -1.24 -16.38
C GLN A 550 19.91 -0.61 -16.21
N SER A 551 18.90 -1.16 -16.90
CA SER A 551 17.49 -0.76 -16.72
C SER A 551 16.78 -1.71 -15.76
N LYS A 552 15.71 -1.23 -15.11
CA LYS A 552 14.82 -2.06 -14.27
C LYS A 552 13.54 -2.39 -15.03
N VAL A 553 13.27 -3.69 -15.23
CA VAL A 553 11.98 -4.19 -15.72
C VAL A 553 11.41 -5.11 -14.64
N CYS A 554 10.22 -4.78 -14.11
CA CYS A 554 9.57 -5.55 -13.02
C CYS A 554 10.46 -5.81 -11.79
N GLY A 555 11.42 -4.92 -11.51
CA GLY A 555 12.36 -5.04 -10.37
C GLY A 555 13.73 -5.63 -10.71
N ASP A 556 13.87 -6.29 -11.86
CA ASP A 556 15.12 -6.95 -12.28
C ASP A 556 16.00 -6.05 -13.15
N ARG A 557 17.33 -6.14 -12.96
CA ARG A 557 18.33 -5.45 -13.78
C ARG A 557 18.52 -6.17 -15.11
N VAL A 558 18.27 -5.48 -16.23
CA VAL A 558 18.46 -6.01 -17.60
C VAL A 558 19.62 -5.27 -18.28
N LYS A 559 20.48 -6.03 -18.98
CA LYS A 559 21.49 -5.48 -19.90
C LYS A 559 20.86 -5.23 -21.27
N ALA A 560 20.93 -4.00 -21.76
CA ALA A 560 20.41 -3.62 -23.06
C ALA A 560 21.35 -2.65 -23.78
N GLN A 561 21.33 -2.71 -25.11
CA GLN A 561 22.10 -1.86 -26.02
C GLN A 561 21.22 -0.70 -26.52
N ASP A 562 21.79 0.49 -26.59
CA ASP A 562 21.11 1.67 -27.12
C ASP A 562 20.99 1.63 -28.64
N CYS A 563 19.82 2.00 -29.18
CA CYS A 563 19.55 2.03 -30.61
C CYS A 563 19.94 3.37 -31.28
N GLY A 564 20.45 4.35 -30.53
CA GLY A 564 21.05 5.58 -31.06
C GLY A 564 20.18 6.84 -30.93
N ASP A 565 20.81 7.99 -31.16
CA ASP A 565 20.20 9.32 -30.90
C ASP A 565 19.09 9.70 -31.88
N GLU A 566 19.12 9.18 -33.11
CA GLU A 566 18.13 9.49 -34.13
C GLU A 566 16.75 8.89 -33.78
N VAL A 567 16.72 7.61 -33.38
CA VAL A 567 15.47 6.97 -32.92
C VAL A 567 15.01 7.54 -31.58
N ALA A 568 15.94 7.91 -30.70
CA ALA A 568 15.62 8.59 -29.45
C ALA A 568 14.96 9.95 -29.70
N SER A 569 15.47 10.72 -30.67
CA SER A 569 14.88 12.01 -31.08
C SER A 569 13.49 11.84 -31.68
N TRP A 570 13.31 10.83 -32.54
CA TRP A 570 12.01 10.51 -33.12
C TRP A 570 10.96 10.15 -32.05
N LEU A 571 11.31 9.29 -31.11
CA LEU A 571 10.43 8.90 -29.99
C LEU A 571 10.14 10.07 -29.06
N SER A 572 11.17 10.88 -28.76
CA SER A 572 11.04 12.01 -27.84
C SER A 572 10.14 13.11 -28.40
N LEU A 573 10.19 13.32 -29.73
CA LEU A 573 9.32 14.25 -30.43
C LEU A 573 7.86 13.78 -30.37
N PHE A 574 7.60 12.49 -30.61
CA PHE A 574 6.24 11.95 -30.59
C PHE A 574 5.62 11.95 -29.18
N LEU A 575 6.39 11.54 -28.16
CA LEU A 575 5.89 11.43 -26.79
C LEU A 575 5.94 12.76 -26.01
N GLY A 576 6.53 13.81 -26.58
CA GLY A 576 6.70 15.10 -25.90
C GLY A 576 7.63 15.07 -24.68
N ARG A 577 8.51 14.06 -24.58
CA ARG A 577 9.45 13.88 -23.47
C ARG A 577 10.71 13.16 -23.90
N GLN A 578 11.83 13.46 -23.25
CA GLN A 578 13.10 12.80 -23.56
C GLN A 578 13.07 11.31 -23.20
N CYS A 579 13.32 10.46 -24.19
CA CYS A 579 13.33 9.01 -24.08
C CYS A 579 14.31 8.37 -25.08
N ARG A 580 14.68 7.11 -24.81
CA ARG A 580 15.61 6.32 -25.64
C ARG A 580 15.06 4.93 -25.90
N LEU A 581 15.45 4.32 -27.02
CA LEU A 581 15.08 2.96 -27.38
C LEU A 581 16.24 2.01 -27.05
N LEU A 582 16.00 1.05 -26.19
CA LEU A 582 16.98 0.03 -25.84
C LEU A 582 16.58 -1.33 -26.40
N LYS A 583 17.54 -2.10 -26.88
CA LYS A 583 17.39 -3.48 -27.37
C LYS A 583 18.06 -4.46 -26.41
N GLN A 584 17.39 -5.57 -26.09
CA GLN A 584 17.95 -6.61 -25.24
C GLN A 584 19.21 -7.25 -25.86
N CYS A 585 20.29 -7.39 -25.08
CA CYS A 585 21.52 -8.06 -25.52
C CYS A 585 21.31 -9.57 -25.73
N ARG A 586 21.96 -10.15 -26.75
CA ARG A 586 21.80 -11.57 -27.16
C ARG A 586 22.19 -12.58 -26.06
N ASP A 587 23.07 -12.20 -25.13
CA ASP A 587 23.61 -13.10 -24.09
C ASP A 587 22.84 -13.06 -22.75
N PHE A 588 21.75 -12.29 -22.64
CA PHE A 588 20.98 -12.19 -21.40
C PHE A 588 19.70 -13.03 -21.48
N ALA A 589 19.65 -14.12 -20.71
CA ALA A 589 18.47 -14.95 -20.58
C ALA A 589 17.92 -14.93 -19.14
N ARG A 590 16.61 -14.65 -19.00
CA ARG A 590 15.89 -14.74 -17.73
C ARG A 590 15.27 -16.13 -17.59
N SER A 591 15.38 -16.74 -16.41
CA SER A 591 14.65 -17.97 -16.07
C SER A 591 13.23 -17.64 -15.61
N ALA A 592 12.24 -18.40 -16.10
CA ALA A 592 10.88 -18.34 -15.59
C ALA A 592 10.82 -18.75 -14.11
N TRP A 593 9.97 -18.07 -13.32
CA TRP A 593 9.69 -18.42 -11.93
C TRP A 593 9.24 -19.89 -11.83
N LYS A 594 9.85 -20.64 -10.89
CA LYS A 594 9.56 -22.06 -10.65
C LYS A 594 8.16 -22.23 -10.03
N THR A 595 7.19 -22.60 -10.85
CA THR A 595 6.00 -23.32 -10.36
C THR A 595 6.38 -24.78 -10.16
N ARG A 596 6.15 -25.32 -8.96
CA ARG A 596 6.35 -26.75 -8.65
C ARG A 596 5.54 -27.60 -9.64
N GLN A 597 6.21 -28.61 -10.23
CA GLN A 597 5.70 -29.69 -11.10
C GLN A 597 5.79 -29.48 -12.63
N SER A 598 6.99 -29.55 -13.20
CA SER A 598 7.33 -30.53 -14.27
C SER A 598 8.83 -30.50 -14.55
N ALA A 599 9.44 -31.67 -14.74
CA ALA A 599 10.83 -31.83 -15.14
C ALA A 599 10.95 -31.67 -16.66
N SER A 600 11.07 -30.43 -17.13
CA SER A 600 11.53 -30.11 -18.49
C SER A 600 12.29 -28.78 -18.46
N GLN A 601 13.27 -28.65 -19.34
CA GLN A 601 14.27 -27.56 -19.41
C GLN A 601 13.68 -26.15 -19.19
N PRO A 602 14.38 -25.23 -18.49
CA PRO A 602 13.89 -23.89 -18.23
C PRO A 602 13.73 -23.10 -19.55
N ALA A 603 12.51 -22.66 -19.85
CA ALA A 603 12.26 -21.77 -20.98
C ALA A 603 12.93 -20.41 -20.73
N HIS A 604 13.66 -19.91 -21.74
CA HIS A 604 14.32 -18.61 -21.69
C HIS A 604 13.29 -17.50 -21.94
N LEU A 605 13.13 -16.55 -21.03
CA LEU A 605 12.22 -15.42 -21.21
C LEU A 605 12.95 -14.20 -21.80
N SER A 606 12.33 -13.58 -22.81
CA SER A 606 12.64 -12.21 -23.29
C SER A 606 12.19 -11.14 -22.26
N LEU A 607 12.02 -9.86 -22.63
CA LEU A 607 11.42 -8.81 -21.76
C LEU A 607 9.93 -9.06 -21.40
N ALA A 608 9.46 -10.31 -21.47
CA ALA A 608 8.13 -10.75 -21.09
C ALA A 608 7.90 -10.68 -19.56
N ASN A 609 6.69 -10.36 -19.13
CA ASN A 609 6.35 -10.32 -17.69
C ASN A 609 6.16 -11.73 -17.10
N GLU A 610 5.21 -12.52 -17.58
CA GLU A 610 4.84 -13.82 -16.98
C GLU A 610 5.03 -15.01 -17.93
N ALA A 611 4.59 -14.88 -19.19
CA ALA A 611 4.66 -15.95 -20.19
C ALA A 611 5.11 -15.43 -21.55
N GLN A 612 5.79 -16.29 -22.31
CA GLN A 612 6.37 -15.96 -23.61
C GLN A 612 5.33 -15.89 -24.74
N TYR A 613 4.20 -16.57 -24.60
CA TYR A 613 3.09 -16.57 -25.54
C TYR A 613 1.79 -16.26 -24.79
N LEU A 614 0.85 -15.66 -25.52
CA LEU A 614 -0.51 -15.43 -25.07
C LEU A 614 -1.49 -15.86 -26.16
N LEU A 615 -2.51 -16.62 -25.79
CA LEU A 615 -3.56 -17.14 -26.64
C LEU A 615 -4.93 -16.64 -26.18
N ILE A 616 -5.76 -16.21 -27.13
CA ILE A 616 -7.15 -15.85 -26.88
C ILE A 616 -8.07 -16.53 -27.88
N ASN A 617 -9.28 -16.84 -27.44
CA ASN A 617 -10.33 -17.39 -28.27
C ASN A 617 -11.33 -16.30 -28.70
N ARG A 618 -11.63 -16.23 -30.00
CA ARG A 618 -12.61 -15.28 -30.55
C ARG A 618 -14.01 -15.48 -29.98
N ALA A 619 -14.42 -16.71 -29.67
CA ALA A 619 -15.71 -16.99 -29.01
C ALA A 619 -15.80 -16.33 -27.62
N SER A 620 -14.70 -16.32 -26.88
CA SER A 620 -14.61 -15.66 -25.57
C SER A 620 -14.63 -14.15 -25.67
N VAL A 621 -13.94 -13.57 -26.67
CA VAL A 621 -13.97 -12.11 -26.90
C VAL A 621 -15.35 -11.65 -27.36
N LEU A 622 -16.04 -12.44 -28.20
CA LEU A 622 -17.44 -12.22 -28.58
C LEU A 622 -18.37 -12.18 -27.36
N HIS A 623 -18.21 -13.14 -26.45
CA HIS A 623 -18.98 -13.17 -25.21
C HIS A 623 -18.74 -11.90 -24.36
N LEU A 624 -17.48 -11.46 -24.24
CA LEU A 624 -17.15 -10.21 -23.53
C LEU A 624 -17.76 -8.98 -24.21
N GLN A 625 -17.73 -8.92 -25.54
CA GLN A 625 -18.34 -7.82 -26.30
C GLN A 625 -19.85 -7.72 -26.06
N HIS A 626 -20.53 -8.86 -25.95
CA HIS A 626 -21.95 -8.91 -25.63
C HIS A 626 -22.24 -8.39 -24.21
N GLU A 627 -21.41 -8.75 -23.23
CA GLU A 627 -21.56 -8.30 -21.84
C GLU A 627 -21.25 -6.80 -21.66
N ILE A 628 -20.25 -6.29 -22.39
CA ILE A 628 -19.99 -4.85 -22.58
C ILE A 628 -21.24 -4.16 -23.12
N SER A 629 -21.81 -4.68 -24.21
CA SER A 629 -23.01 -4.09 -24.84
C SER A 629 -24.21 -4.05 -23.89
N LYS A 630 -24.43 -5.10 -23.09
CA LYS A 630 -25.51 -5.12 -22.07
C LYS A 630 -25.36 -4.05 -21.01
N ARG A 631 -24.13 -3.72 -20.60
CA ARG A 631 -23.92 -2.66 -19.58
C ARG A 631 -24.09 -1.25 -20.16
N ASN A 632 -23.84 -1.08 -21.45
CA ASN A 632 -23.93 0.21 -22.13
C ASN A 632 -25.33 0.57 -22.65
N GLU A 633 -26.39 -0.17 -22.30
CA GLU A 633 -27.76 0.12 -22.73
C GLU A 633 -28.25 1.55 -22.37
N CYS A 634 -27.60 2.22 -21.40
CA CYS A 634 -27.92 3.61 -21.02
C CYS A 634 -27.10 4.71 -21.74
N THR A 635 -26.13 4.36 -22.59
CA THR A 635 -25.32 5.32 -23.38
C THR A 635 -25.02 4.76 -24.77
N PRO A 636 -25.85 5.05 -25.79
CA PRO A 636 -25.63 4.54 -27.13
C PRO A 636 -24.45 5.27 -27.78
N GLY A 637 -23.33 4.58 -28.02
CA GLY A 637 -22.28 5.16 -28.86
C GLY A 637 -20.93 4.46 -29.02
N GLN A 638 -20.49 3.52 -28.17
CA GLN A 638 -19.09 3.04 -28.25
C GLN A 638 -18.87 1.58 -27.84
N THR A 639 -19.64 0.62 -28.35
CA THR A 639 -19.20 -0.79 -28.23
C THR A 639 -17.98 -0.99 -29.14
N PRO A 640 -16.79 -1.32 -28.61
CA PRO A 640 -15.62 -1.56 -29.43
C PRO A 640 -15.83 -2.77 -30.35
N SER A 641 -15.25 -2.72 -31.55
CA SER A 641 -15.26 -3.85 -32.48
C SER A 641 -14.51 -5.05 -31.88
N MET A 642 -14.76 -6.25 -32.41
CA MET A 642 -14.06 -7.45 -31.95
C MET A 642 -12.54 -7.32 -32.12
N GLU A 643 -12.10 -6.73 -33.22
CA GLU A 643 -10.69 -6.50 -33.53
C GLU A 643 -10.05 -5.52 -32.55
N GLN A 644 -10.77 -4.46 -32.18
CA GLN A 644 -10.31 -3.51 -31.16
C GLN A 644 -10.17 -4.19 -29.79
N LEU A 645 -11.10 -5.07 -29.43
CA LEU A 645 -11.03 -5.84 -28.19
C LEU A 645 -9.86 -6.85 -28.20
N ILE A 646 -9.69 -7.60 -29.29
CA ILE A 646 -8.57 -8.52 -29.48
C ILE A 646 -7.23 -7.80 -29.32
N ALA A 647 -7.07 -6.62 -29.93
CA ALA A 647 -5.85 -5.82 -29.84
C ALA A 647 -5.50 -5.41 -28.39
N ARG A 648 -6.51 -5.15 -27.55
CA ARG A 648 -6.30 -4.79 -26.14
C ARG A 648 -5.71 -5.93 -25.31
N PHE A 649 -5.95 -7.19 -25.68
CA PHE A 649 -5.37 -8.35 -24.99
C PHE A 649 -3.90 -8.59 -25.33
N ARG A 650 -3.41 -8.06 -26.47
CA ARG A 650 -2.03 -8.22 -26.96
C ARG A 650 -1.63 -9.70 -27.06
N ALA A 651 -2.52 -10.50 -27.65
CA ALA A 651 -2.33 -11.92 -27.85
C ALA A 651 -1.35 -12.22 -28.99
N ASN A 652 -0.52 -13.25 -28.82
CA ASN A 652 0.31 -13.81 -29.88
C ASN A 652 -0.51 -14.73 -30.78
N PHE A 653 -1.45 -15.48 -30.21
CA PHE A 653 -2.32 -16.41 -30.91
C PHE A 653 -3.78 -16.02 -30.72
N VAL A 654 -4.49 -15.87 -31.82
CA VAL A 654 -5.94 -15.66 -31.83
C VAL A 654 -6.56 -16.85 -32.56
N ILE A 655 -7.36 -17.61 -31.85
CA ILE A 655 -7.96 -18.85 -32.37
C ILE A 655 -9.49 -18.73 -32.47
N GLN A 656 -10.09 -19.58 -33.30
CA GLN A 656 -11.53 -19.71 -33.42
C GLN A 656 -11.98 -21.01 -32.73
N GLY A 657 -12.36 -20.91 -31.47
CA GLY A 657 -13.05 -21.97 -30.74
C GLY A 657 -14.56 -21.93 -30.95
N VAL A 658 -15.25 -22.92 -30.40
CA VAL A 658 -16.72 -23.06 -30.45
C VAL A 658 -17.35 -22.47 -29.17
N GLU A 659 -16.76 -22.75 -28.01
CA GLU A 659 -17.32 -22.36 -26.72
C GLU A 659 -16.52 -21.20 -26.08
N PRO A 660 -17.17 -20.17 -25.52
CA PRO A 660 -16.48 -19.16 -24.73
C PRO A 660 -15.70 -19.78 -23.56
N PHE A 661 -14.45 -19.37 -23.41
CA PHE A 661 -13.54 -19.73 -22.33
C PHE A 661 -13.16 -21.23 -22.29
N GLU A 662 -13.36 -21.98 -23.37
CA GLU A 662 -12.94 -23.38 -23.43
C GLU A 662 -11.42 -23.54 -23.30
N GLU A 663 -10.68 -22.52 -23.75
CA GLU A 663 -9.23 -22.47 -23.70
C GLU A 663 -8.70 -22.65 -22.27
N ASP A 664 -9.42 -22.21 -21.24
CA ASP A 664 -9.01 -22.35 -19.83
C ASP A 664 -8.78 -23.79 -19.37
N LYS A 665 -9.32 -24.78 -20.11
CA LYS A 665 -9.24 -26.20 -19.75
C LYS A 665 -8.17 -26.94 -20.55
N TRP A 666 -7.48 -26.26 -21.44
CA TRP A 666 -6.49 -26.89 -22.31
C TRP A 666 -5.17 -27.10 -21.57
N THR A 667 -4.55 -28.25 -21.81
CA THR A 667 -3.20 -28.56 -21.30
C THR A 667 -2.14 -28.40 -22.37
N ASP A 668 -2.51 -28.61 -23.64
CA ASP A 668 -1.60 -28.64 -24.77
C ASP A 668 -2.32 -28.10 -26.02
N VAL A 669 -1.59 -27.37 -26.85
CA VAL A 669 -2.08 -26.79 -28.11
C VAL A 669 -1.08 -27.09 -29.22
N LYS A 670 -1.52 -27.71 -30.33
CA LYS A 670 -0.69 -27.93 -31.52
C LYS A 670 -1.03 -26.90 -32.60
N ILE A 671 -0.04 -26.14 -33.07
CA ILE A 671 -0.15 -25.17 -34.17
C ILE A 671 0.82 -25.57 -35.28
N GLY A 672 0.28 -25.97 -36.44
CA GLY A 672 1.08 -26.58 -37.49
C GLY A 672 1.76 -27.86 -36.98
N GLU A 673 3.08 -27.93 -37.08
CA GLU A 673 3.89 -29.04 -36.53
C GLU A 673 4.44 -28.79 -35.12
N THR A 674 4.19 -27.61 -34.54
CA THR A 674 4.74 -27.24 -33.23
C THR A 674 3.72 -27.46 -32.13
N SER A 675 4.11 -28.17 -31.07
CA SER A 675 3.29 -28.37 -29.87
C SER A 675 3.69 -27.38 -28.78
N PHE A 676 2.69 -26.77 -28.15
CA PHE A 676 2.82 -25.81 -27.05
C PHE A 676 2.15 -26.39 -25.80
N GLN A 677 2.80 -26.25 -24.65
CA GLN A 677 2.22 -26.62 -23.36
C GLN A 677 1.58 -25.39 -22.70
N VAL A 678 0.38 -25.56 -22.17
CA VAL A 678 -0.34 -24.51 -21.44
C VAL A 678 0.16 -24.47 -20.00
N VAL A 679 0.77 -23.34 -19.60
CA VAL A 679 1.38 -23.16 -18.27
C VAL A 679 0.35 -22.72 -17.22
N GLY A 680 -0.72 -22.04 -17.65
CA GLY A 680 -1.79 -21.59 -16.77
C GLY A 680 -2.45 -20.31 -17.28
N GLN A 681 -3.37 -19.76 -16.49
CA GLN A 681 -4.09 -18.53 -16.82
C GLN A 681 -3.23 -17.29 -16.53
N CYS A 682 -3.25 -16.29 -17.40
CA CYS A 682 -2.57 -15.01 -17.18
C CYS A 682 -3.50 -13.97 -16.51
N THR A 683 -3.00 -13.30 -15.47
CA THR A 683 -3.76 -12.24 -14.79
C THR A 683 -3.63 -10.91 -15.56
N ARG A 684 -4.76 -10.25 -15.85
CA ARG A 684 -4.76 -9.00 -16.60
C ARG A 684 -4.83 -7.80 -15.67
N CYS A 685 -4.02 -6.80 -15.99
CA CYS A 685 -4.00 -5.52 -15.31
C CYS A 685 -4.64 -4.44 -16.19
N GLN A 686 -4.60 -3.18 -15.72
CA GLN A 686 -5.16 -1.99 -16.39
C GLN A 686 -4.72 -1.77 -17.85
N MET A 687 -3.73 -2.53 -18.36
CA MET A 687 -3.26 -2.41 -19.74
C MET A 687 -4.37 -2.66 -20.77
N ILE A 688 -5.29 -3.59 -20.49
CA ILE A 688 -6.40 -3.90 -21.41
C ILE A 688 -7.44 -2.78 -21.46
N CYS A 689 -7.41 -1.85 -20.50
CA CYS A 689 -8.28 -0.68 -20.47
C CYS A 689 -7.86 0.41 -21.46
N ILE A 690 -6.69 0.27 -22.10
CA ILE A 690 -6.17 1.28 -23.03
C ILE A 690 -6.63 0.93 -24.44
N ASP A 691 -7.40 1.82 -25.05
CA ASP A 691 -7.73 1.75 -26.46
C ASP A 691 -6.47 1.90 -27.31
N GLN A 692 -6.10 0.84 -28.04
CA GLN A 692 -4.83 0.80 -28.75
C GLN A 692 -4.75 1.77 -29.95
N SER A 693 -5.89 2.29 -30.42
CA SER A 693 -5.94 3.26 -31.52
C SER A 693 -5.82 4.70 -31.03
N SER A 694 -6.53 5.03 -29.95
CA SER A 694 -6.64 6.40 -29.45
C SER A 694 -5.75 6.70 -28.24
N GLY A 695 -5.25 5.68 -27.54
CA GLY A 695 -4.53 5.85 -26.27
C GLY A 695 -5.44 6.23 -25.10
N THR A 696 -6.75 6.28 -25.30
CA THR A 696 -7.72 6.62 -24.25
C THR A 696 -7.92 5.45 -23.28
N LYS A 697 -8.14 5.74 -22.00
CA LYS A 697 -8.39 4.74 -20.96
C LYS A 697 -9.89 4.57 -20.75
N ASN A 698 -10.39 3.34 -20.90
CA ASN A 698 -11.76 2.93 -20.58
C ASN A 698 -11.73 1.61 -19.78
N GLN A 699 -12.37 1.61 -18.61
CA GLN A 699 -12.34 0.51 -17.63
C GLN A 699 -13.34 -0.62 -17.92
N GLU A 700 -14.27 -0.38 -18.85
CA GLU A 700 -15.40 -1.26 -19.13
C GLU A 700 -14.97 -2.69 -19.46
N LEU A 701 -13.91 -2.87 -20.25
CA LEU A 701 -13.43 -4.20 -20.64
C LEU A 701 -13.01 -5.02 -19.41
N LEU A 702 -12.34 -4.38 -18.45
CA LEU A 702 -11.85 -5.06 -17.25
C LEU A 702 -12.99 -5.32 -16.24
N GLN A 703 -13.95 -4.40 -16.14
CA GLN A 703 -15.19 -4.61 -15.39
C GLN A 703 -16.00 -5.79 -15.95
N SER A 704 -16.16 -5.86 -17.29
CA SER A 704 -16.82 -6.97 -17.97
C SER A 704 -16.12 -8.29 -17.76
N LEU A 705 -14.79 -8.29 -17.86
CA LEU A 705 -13.98 -9.46 -17.55
C LEU A 705 -14.21 -9.95 -16.12
N SER A 706 -14.29 -9.02 -15.15
CA SER A 706 -14.51 -9.34 -13.75
C SER A 706 -15.90 -9.96 -13.52
N SER A 707 -16.96 -9.38 -14.07
CA SER A 707 -18.32 -9.90 -13.86
C SER A 707 -18.58 -11.22 -14.58
N CYS A 708 -18.02 -11.44 -15.77
CA CYS A 708 -18.11 -12.74 -16.47
C CYS A 708 -17.45 -13.90 -15.70
N ARG A 709 -16.67 -13.59 -14.67
CA ARG A 709 -15.85 -14.55 -13.93
C ARG A 709 -16.08 -14.51 -12.42
N ASP A 710 -17.31 -14.22 -12.00
CA ASP A 710 -17.74 -14.21 -10.60
C ASP A 710 -16.83 -13.33 -9.72
N GLY A 711 -16.47 -12.14 -10.22
CA GLY A 711 -15.61 -11.19 -9.53
C GLY A 711 -14.12 -11.53 -9.63
N LYS A 712 -13.69 -12.73 -10.04
CA LYS A 712 -12.26 -13.02 -10.20
C LYS A 712 -11.75 -12.39 -11.50
N VAL A 713 -10.95 -11.32 -11.39
CA VAL A 713 -10.22 -10.73 -12.54
C VAL A 713 -9.12 -11.70 -13.01
N LYS A 714 -9.52 -12.76 -13.69
CA LYS A 714 -8.64 -13.70 -14.39
C LYS A 714 -9.06 -13.70 -15.86
N SER A 715 -8.16 -14.03 -16.79
CA SER A 715 -8.32 -14.47 -18.21
C SER A 715 -7.47 -13.59 -19.13
N PHE A 716 -6.73 -14.10 -20.12
CA PHE A 716 -6.82 -15.32 -20.92
C PHE A 716 -5.56 -16.23 -20.80
N LEU A 717 -5.52 -17.36 -21.52
CA LEU A 717 -4.42 -18.34 -21.56
C LEU A 717 -3.11 -17.78 -22.11
#